data_AF-A0A848XBQ9-F1
#
_entry.id   AF-A0A848XBQ9-F1
#
_cell.length_a   1.000
_cell.length_b   1.000
_cell.length_c   1.000
_cell.angle_alpha   90.00
_cell.angle_beta   90.00
_cell.angle_gamma   90.00
#
_symmetry.space_group_name_H-M   'P 1'
#
loop_
_entity.id
_entity.type
_entity.pdbx_description
1 polymer ?
#
loop_
_entity_poly.entity_id
_entity_poly.type
_entity_poly.pdbx_seq_one_letter_code
_entity_poly.pdbx_strand_id
1 'polypeptide(L)'
;MHLGLIGCSSAGKTTLAKAIVAACRDRGISAHLSEDFVLRRLHLAWLSSPFLRRRALEVVSFTWLLFGWRRHRRYLAFALRLIANAPGGWLYRFGLWRLTVRKLALHALIDGAVHEDQIVVSDNEAALQAAHHLLVHPEQEDEAPDVPAIAEAIHELVRLSPHADLVAYIRVSEAELVERVMRRGHGRLGVTGRRGVARFVARTVEAFEAILASPATDDYLFVVEPEDRRSSGVDITGPSTWPEMVKPFLPTALRVMNRHPHRPRHVGSDSELVADLIESLNRNGIVYCCLDNGYADARFRSEGLALLVDETDDSEARRLLTELGFKEVSEAGSSPHPAPPAYFGLDRSSGELVCVRVGTQAAFQTGASRGYRIPLESLLLEEARWRGETRVPSPESALILFVLRTVTELGTLWGLRSWARTRDETRDEVRWLATQCSTEEALRLVDTYCSWVDRMHFLACLQALFEGRSRAAMLRLSWRFRPTVHQRSEAGWIRGGPAVRTSWLSRHPTTASGTPWRLPSGGAVVAFVGPDATGKSTLAGDVVSLLRPYVRVERVHLGKPPASAWTWGLNVGVKLLQAVRGRRPRWKPAALKAAEAERTWSVGPATLVYGIRAVALAYDRRRALLRAVRVSRRGVVVVCDRYPNQVVGAMDGPRLPADAPGRGVLSGPYRFLARLERRLYDRLPPPDVLIRLSVSIEEAQRRNRERAKADKHTEAELEERHSLPPVAWPVREDRVKDVDTGRPLDESRLSVRRAVWAAL
;
A
#
# COMPACT_ATOMS: atom_id res chain seq x y z
N MET A 1 16.10 4.75 -9.89
CA MET A 1 15.76 3.93 -11.06
C MET A 1 14.40 4.32 -11.65
N HIS A 2 14.33 4.55 -12.95
CA HIS A 2 13.12 4.76 -13.76
C HIS A 2 12.82 3.50 -14.58
N LEU A 3 11.67 2.87 -14.32
CA LEU A 3 11.16 1.71 -15.07
C LEU A 3 10.00 2.14 -15.98
N GLY A 4 10.12 1.96 -17.29
CA GLY A 4 9.05 2.15 -18.26
C GLY A 4 8.35 0.84 -18.60
N LEU A 5 7.02 0.77 -18.51
CA LEU A 5 6.26 -0.38 -19.03
C LEU A 5 5.69 -0.04 -20.39
N ILE A 6 5.95 -0.87 -21.40
CA ILE A 6 5.40 -0.71 -22.75
C ILE A 6 4.56 -1.91 -23.17
N GLY A 7 3.72 -1.74 -24.20
CA GLY A 7 2.92 -2.81 -24.79
C GLY A 7 1.50 -2.39 -25.18
N CYS A 8 0.72 -3.35 -25.66
CA CYS A 8 -0.62 -3.13 -26.21
C CYS A 8 -1.63 -2.59 -25.19
N SER A 9 -2.67 -1.90 -25.68
CA SER A 9 -3.83 -1.57 -24.85
C SER A 9 -4.44 -2.84 -24.27
N SER A 10 -4.80 -2.82 -22.99
CA SER A 10 -5.27 -3.98 -22.23
C SER A 10 -4.26 -5.12 -21.99
N ALA A 11 -2.97 -4.92 -22.29
CA ALA A 11 -1.90 -5.87 -21.90
C ALA A 11 -1.71 -6.01 -20.37
N GLY A 12 -2.22 -5.06 -19.57
CA GLY A 12 -2.12 -5.09 -18.11
C GLY A 12 -1.10 -4.13 -17.51
N LYS A 13 -0.49 -3.24 -18.31
CA LYS A 13 0.52 -2.24 -17.88
C LYS A 13 0.20 -1.51 -16.59
N THR A 14 -0.94 -0.83 -16.50
CA THR A 14 -1.35 -0.08 -15.31
C THR A 14 -1.53 -0.97 -14.08
N THR A 15 -1.98 -2.21 -14.28
CA THR A 15 -2.12 -3.20 -13.20
C THR A 15 -0.75 -3.65 -12.72
N LEU A 16 0.17 -3.96 -13.64
CA LEU A 16 1.55 -4.33 -13.32
C LEU A 16 2.29 -3.19 -12.62
N ALA A 17 2.17 -1.95 -13.10
CA ALA A 17 2.83 -0.79 -12.47
C ALA A 17 2.38 -0.62 -11.02
N LYS A 18 1.07 -0.73 -10.76
CA LYS A 18 0.53 -0.68 -9.39
C LYS A 18 1.01 -1.84 -8.54
N ALA A 19 1.08 -3.04 -9.11
CA ALA A 19 1.57 -4.24 -8.43
C ALA A 19 3.06 -4.13 -8.05
N ILE A 20 3.91 -3.63 -8.96
CA ILE A 20 5.33 -3.37 -8.71
C ILE A 20 5.47 -2.33 -7.60
N VAL A 21 4.75 -1.20 -7.69
CA VAL A 21 4.80 -0.15 -6.66
C VAL A 21 4.33 -0.67 -5.30
N ALA A 22 3.29 -1.51 -5.26
CA ALA A 22 2.81 -2.14 -4.04
C ALA A 22 3.85 -3.12 -3.45
N ALA A 23 4.37 -4.04 -4.25
CA ALA A 23 5.37 -5.03 -3.82
C ALA A 23 6.66 -4.37 -3.31
N CYS A 24 7.12 -3.29 -3.97
CA CYS A 24 8.25 -2.50 -3.50
C CYS A 24 7.94 -1.81 -2.17
N ARG A 25 6.73 -1.24 -2.01
CA ARG A 25 6.32 -0.59 -0.77
C ARG A 25 6.25 -1.57 0.40
N ASP A 26 5.74 -2.78 0.17
CA ASP A 26 5.62 -3.82 1.20
C ASP A 26 7.00 -4.25 1.72
N ARG A 27 8.01 -4.20 0.84
CA ARG A 27 9.43 -4.49 1.15
C ARG A 27 10.24 -3.24 1.57
N GLY A 28 9.58 -2.12 1.88
CA GLY A 28 10.21 -0.91 2.40
C GLY A 28 10.96 -0.06 1.37
N ILE A 29 10.83 -0.35 0.08
CA ILE A 29 11.47 0.39 -1.01
C ILE A 29 10.55 1.54 -1.47
N SER A 30 11.14 2.72 -1.63
CA SER A 30 10.41 3.92 -2.05
C SER A 30 10.04 3.87 -3.54
N ALA A 31 8.93 3.20 -3.86
CA ALA A 31 8.38 3.16 -5.22
C ALA A 31 7.17 4.09 -5.42
N HIS A 32 7.11 4.75 -6.58
CA HIS A 32 6.03 5.67 -6.96
C HIS A 32 5.65 5.47 -8.43
N LEU A 33 4.39 5.72 -8.78
CA LEU A 33 3.99 5.89 -10.18
C LEU A 33 4.52 7.23 -10.69
N SER A 34 4.84 7.31 -11.99
CA SER A 34 5.35 8.51 -12.66
C SER A 34 4.51 9.77 -12.39
N GLU A 35 3.19 9.70 -12.58
CA GLU A 35 2.26 10.80 -12.33
C GLU A 35 2.29 11.25 -10.86
N ASP A 36 2.31 10.30 -9.92
CA ASP A 36 2.32 10.57 -8.49
C ASP A 36 3.64 11.19 -8.03
N PHE A 37 4.76 10.72 -8.58
CA PHE A 37 6.09 11.23 -8.30
C PHE A 37 6.20 12.71 -8.69
N VAL A 38 5.80 13.05 -9.92
CA VAL A 38 5.86 14.41 -10.44
C VAL A 38 4.90 15.34 -9.68
N LEU A 39 3.66 14.91 -9.43
CA LEU A 39 2.69 15.71 -8.65
C LEU A 39 3.18 15.96 -7.21
N ARG A 40 3.83 14.99 -6.56
CA ARG A 40 4.41 15.19 -5.22
C ARG A 40 5.57 16.16 -5.24
N ARG A 41 6.46 16.07 -6.23
CA ARG A 41 7.59 16.98 -6.40
C ARG A 41 7.15 18.43 -6.60
N LEU A 42 6.03 18.62 -7.30
CA LEU A 42 5.43 19.94 -7.54
C LEU A 42 4.46 20.37 -6.43
N HIS A 43 4.37 19.62 -5.33
CA HIS A 43 3.45 19.88 -4.22
C HIS A 43 1.96 19.93 -4.62
N LEU A 44 1.58 19.28 -5.74
CA LEU A 44 0.22 19.17 -6.26
C LEU A 44 -0.46 17.83 -5.91
N ALA A 45 0.16 17.03 -5.04
CA ALA A 45 -0.38 15.73 -4.63
C ALA A 45 -1.73 15.80 -3.88
N TRP A 46 -2.17 16.99 -3.44
CA TRP A 46 -3.47 17.23 -2.81
C TRP A 46 -4.65 17.10 -3.79
N LEU A 47 -4.40 17.15 -5.10
CA LEU A 47 -5.42 16.96 -6.13
C LEU A 47 -5.98 15.53 -6.06
N SER A 48 -7.23 15.42 -5.60
CA SER A 48 -7.90 14.12 -5.38
C SER A 48 -8.61 13.60 -6.64
N SER A 49 -9.05 14.49 -7.52
CA SER A 49 -9.75 14.11 -8.76
C SER A 49 -8.75 13.63 -9.83
N PRO A 50 -8.92 12.42 -10.41
CA PRO A 50 -8.09 11.95 -11.52
C PRO A 50 -8.11 12.88 -12.74
N PHE A 51 -9.24 13.56 -12.97
CA PHE A 51 -9.37 14.55 -14.03
C PHE A 51 -8.47 15.77 -13.79
N LEU A 52 -8.53 16.35 -12.58
CA LEU A 52 -7.72 17.51 -12.21
C LEU A 52 -6.22 17.18 -12.19
N ARG A 53 -5.84 15.99 -11.72
CA ARG A 53 -4.45 15.49 -11.75
C ARG A 53 -3.91 15.47 -13.18
N ARG A 54 -4.70 14.93 -14.13
CA ARG A 54 -4.32 14.89 -15.55
C ARG A 54 -4.19 16.30 -16.14
N ARG A 55 -5.12 17.20 -15.86
CA ARG A 55 -5.06 18.60 -16.34
C ARG A 55 -3.85 19.34 -15.76
N ALA A 56 -3.56 19.16 -14.47
CA ALA A 56 -2.40 19.75 -13.83
C ALA A 56 -1.09 19.25 -14.46
N LEU A 57 -0.97 17.94 -14.72
CA LEU A 57 0.18 17.37 -15.41
C LEU A 57 0.31 17.88 -16.84
N GLU A 58 -0.79 18.13 -17.55
CA GLU A 58 -0.76 18.75 -18.89
C GLU A 58 -0.22 20.17 -18.83
N VAL A 59 -0.69 21.01 -17.91
CA VAL A 59 -0.17 22.39 -17.71
C VAL A 59 1.32 22.36 -17.36
N VAL A 60 1.73 21.45 -16.48
CA VAL A 60 3.14 21.23 -16.13
C VAL A 60 3.96 20.78 -17.35
N SER A 61 3.40 19.93 -18.21
CA SER A 61 4.09 19.44 -19.40
C SER A 61 4.29 20.55 -20.43
N PHE A 62 3.27 21.40 -20.64
CA PHE A 62 3.37 22.55 -21.55
C PHE A 62 4.31 23.63 -21.02
N THR A 63 4.28 23.91 -19.72
CA THR A 63 5.23 24.86 -19.11
C THR A 63 6.66 24.34 -19.22
N TRP A 64 6.90 23.04 -18.97
CA TRP A 64 8.20 22.44 -19.22
C TRP A 64 8.64 22.57 -20.68
N LEU A 65 7.74 22.35 -21.64
CA LEU A 65 8.05 22.51 -23.07
C LEU A 65 8.57 23.92 -23.39
N LEU A 66 7.97 24.98 -22.83
CA LEU A 66 8.41 26.37 -23.05
C LEU A 66 9.87 26.60 -22.63
N PHE A 67 10.34 25.95 -21.57
CA PHE A 67 11.67 26.15 -21.00
C PHE A 67 12.69 25.06 -21.38
N GLY A 68 12.23 23.87 -21.78
CA GLY A 68 13.05 22.67 -21.98
C GLY A 68 13.12 22.13 -23.41
N TRP A 69 12.37 22.70 -24.36
CA TRP A 69 12.26 22.15 -25.73
C TRP A 69 13.61 22.02 -26.47
N ARG A 70 14.58 22.90 -26.19
CA ARG A 70 15.90 22.88 -26.85
C ARG A 70 16.64 21.56 -26.64
N ARG A 71 16.51 20.93 -25.46
CA ARG A 71 17.16 19.66 -25.10
C ARG A 71 16.64 18.48 -25.92
N HIS A 72 15.37 18.53 -26.35
CA HIS A 72 14.71 17.43 -27.07
C HIS A 72 14.18 17.85 -28.46
N ARG A 73 14.79 18.89 -29.07
CA ARG A 73 14.34 19.47 -30.34
C ARG A 73 14.23 18.45 -31.48
N ARG A 74 15.14 17.46 -31.52
CA ARG A 74 15.18 16.43 -32.57
C ARG A 74 13.98 15.49 -32.45
N TYR A 75 13.70 14.98 -31.25
CA TYR A 75 12.52 14.16 -30.96
C TYR A 75 11.21 14.91 -31.23
N LEU A 76 11.13 16.18 -30.82
CA LEU A 76 9.95 17.01 -31.06
C LEU A 76 9.71 17.28 -32.55
N ALA A 77 10.76 17.57 -33.32
CA ALA A 77 10.67 17.76 -34.76
C ALA A 77 10.24 16.47 -35.48
N PHE A 78 10.82 15.32 -35.08
CA PHE A 78 10.43 14.01 -35.57
C PHE A 78 8.96 13.69 -35.29
N ALA A 79 8.52 13.86 -34.03
CA ALA A 79 7.13 13.65 -33.65
C ALA A 79 6.16 14.59 -34.39
N LEU A 80 6.53 15.86 -34.61
CA LEU A 80 5.71 16.79 -35.37
C LEU A 80 5.55 16.38 -36.83
N ARG A 81 6.59 15.82 -37.47
CA ARG A 81 6.49 15.28 -38.84
C ARG A 81 5.51 14.12 -38.91
N LEU A 82 5.61 13.16 -37.98
CA LEU A 82 4.65 12.04 -37.90
C LEU A 82 3.22 12.51 -37.65
N ILE A 83 3.04 13.47 -36.73
CA ILE A 83 1.71 14.01 -36.40
C ILE A 83 1.12 14.81 -37.58
N ALA A 84 1.94 15.55 -38.33
CA ALA A 84 1.50 16.28 -39.50
C ALA A 84 0.97 15.34 -40.60
N ASN A 85 1.56 14.15 -40.71
CA ASN A 85 1.17 13.11 -41.65
C ASN A 85 0.09 12.15 -41.10
N ALA A 86 -0.34 12.33 -39.85
CA ALA A 86 -1.32 11.44 -39.24
C ALA A 86 -2.71 11.57 -39.90
N PRO A 87 -3.42 10.45 -40.12
CA PRO A 87 -4.77 10.43 -40.67
C PRO A 87 -5.74 10.91 -39.59
N GLY A 88 -6.43 12.01 -39.88
CA GLY A 88 -7.37 12.65 -38.97
C GLY A 88 -7.26 14.19 -39.00
N GLY A 89 -8.31 14.85 -38.53
CA GLY A 89 -8.40 16.32 -38.50
C GLY A 89 -7.47 16.98 -37.47
N TRP A 90 -7.50 18.32 -37.43
CA TRP A 90 -6.62 19.10 -36.55
C TRP A 90 -6.75 18.75 -35.06
N LEU A 91 -7.97 18.44 -34.58
CA LEU A 91 -8.23 18.05 -33.18
C LEU A 91 -7.56 16.72 -32.82
N TYR A 92 -7.55 15.75 -33.74
CA TYR A 92 -6.88 14.47 -33.55
C TYR A 92 -5.36 14.65 -33.47
N ARG A 93 -4.79 15.41 -34.42
CA ARG A 93 -3.36 15.77 -34.46
C ARG A 93 -2.92 16.53 -33.22
N PHE A 94 -3.72 17.49 -32.75
CA PHE A 94 -3.50 18.19 -31.49
C PHE A 94 -3.52 17.24 -30.29
N GLY A 95 -4.44 16.26 -30.28
CA GLY A 95 -4.49 15.21 -29.28
C GLY A 95 -3.21 14.37 -29.22
N LEU A 96 -2.68 13.96 -30.38
CA LEU A 96 -1.41 13.23 -30.48
C LEU A 96 -0.23 14.08 -29.97
N TRP A 97 -0.15 15.35 -30.41
CA TRP A 97 0.87 16.29 -29.95
C TRP A 97 0.87 16.46 -28.44
N ARG A 98 -0.30 16.72 -27.86
CA ARG A 98 -0.50 16.90 -26.42
C ARG A 98 -0.04 15.66 -25.64
N LEU A 99 -0.33 14.45 -26.13
CA LEU A 99 0.10 13.21 -25.50
C LEU A 99 1.62 13.02 -25.59
N THR A 100 2.23 13.27 -26.75
CA THR A 100 3.67 13.17 -26.96
C THR A 100 4.45 14.13 -26.06
N VAL A 101 4.03 15.40 -26.00
CA VAL A 101 4.63 16.40 -25.10
C VAL A 101 4.52 15.97 -23.64
N ARG A 102 3.36 15.44 -23.22
CA ARG A 102 3.15 14.95 -21.85
C ARG A 102 4.13 13.84 -21.48
N LYS A 103 4.33 12.85 -22.34
CA LYS A 103 5.25 11.73 -22.09
C LYS A 103 6.71 12.22 -21.99
N LEU A 104 7.11 13.08 -22.92
CA LEU A 104 8.44 13.67 -22.95
C LEU A 104 8.72 14.51 -21.70
N ALA A 105 7.79 15.39 -21.32
CA ALA A 105 7.94 16.26 -20.16
C ALA A 105 7.97 15.47 -18.85
N LEU A 106 7.11 14.45 -18.72
CA LEU A 106 7.12 13.57 -17.54
C LEU A 106 8.45 12.83 -17.41
N HIS A 107 8.98 12.28 -18.51
CA HIS A 107 10.31 11.68 -18.50
C HIS A 107 11.36 12.69 -18.04
N ALA A 108 11.42 13.89 -18.64
CA ALA A 108 12.42 14.89 -18.27
C ALA A 108 12.28 15.44 -16.84
N LEU A 109 11.08 15.38 -16.24
CA LEU A 109 10.85 15.74 -14.85
C LEU A 109 11.22 14.62 -13.87
N ILE A 110 11.34 13.38 -14.35
CA ILE A 110 11.79 12.20 -13.63
C ILE A 110 13.31 12.03 -13.80
N ASP A 111 13.83 12.32 -14.99
CA ASP A 111 15.26 12.30 -15.32
C ASP A 111 16.04 13.28 -14.44
N GLY A 112 17.11 12.81 -13.81
CA GLY A 112 17.91 13.56 -12.82
C GLY A 112 17.17 13.93 -11.52
N ALA A 113 15.92 13.50 -11.33
CA ALA A 113 15.09 13.78 -10.18
C ALA A 113 14.94 12.59 -9.23
N VAL A 114 15.16 11.37 -9.73
CA VAL A 114 15.05 10.12 -8.99
C VAL A 114 16.31 9.90 -8.15
N HIS A 115 16.15 9.68 -6.85
CA HIS A 115 17.25 9.27 -5.97
C HIS A 115 17.55 7.77 -6.16
N GLU A 116 18.78 7.35 -5.86
CA GLU A 116 19.24 5.95 -5.99
C GLU A 116 18.33 4.95 -5.25
N ASP A 117 17.80 5.34 -4.08
CA ASP A 117 16.87 4.54 -3.27
C ASP A 117 15.40 4.55 -3.76
N GLN A 118 15.12 5.12 -4.94
CA GLN A 118 13.76 5.31 -5.44
C GLN A 118 13.53 4.62 -6.78
N ILE A 119 12.36 3.97 -6.88
CA ILE A 119 11.87 3.37 -8.13
C ILE A 119 10.68 4.19 -8.62
N VAL A 120 10.76 4.71 -9.84
CA VAL A 120 9.63 5.36 -10.50
C VAL A 120 9.15 4.47 -11.63
N VAL A 121 7.88 4.09 -11.62
CA VAL A 121 7.29 3.22 -12.65
C VAL A 121 6.36 4.05 -13.54
N SER A 122 6.68 4.14 -14.83
CA SER A 122 5.84 4.75 -15.86
C SER A 122 5.06 3.67 -16.59
N ASP A 123 3.73 3.73 -16.66
CA ASP A 123 2.93 2.82 -17.47
C ASP A 123 2.58 3.42 -18.84
N ASN A 124 1.63 4.35 -18.93
CA ASN A 124 1.23 4.92 -20.22
C ASN A 124 2.14 6.09 -20.64
N GLU A 125 2.96 6.57 -19.71
CA GLU A 125 3.79 7.76 -19.79
C GLU A 125 5.23 7.45 -20.24
N ALA A 126 5.59 6.18 -20.44
CA ALA A 126 6.89 5.81 -20.97
C ALA A 126 7.07 6.40 -22.38
N ALA A 127 8.26 6.93 -22.70
CA ALA A 127 8.51 7.62 -23.95
C ALA A 127 8.37 6.68 -25.17
N LEU A 128 8.89 5.45 -25.09
CA LEU A 128 8.72 4.41 -26.12
C LEU A 128 7.26 3.94 -26.29
N GLN A 129 6.41 4.08 -25.26
CA GLN A 129 4.96 3.86 -25.40
C GLN A 129 4.33 4.88 -26.36
N ALA A 130 5.05 5.91 -26.82
CA ALA A 130 4.56 6.84 -27.84
C ALA A 130 4.36 6.21 -29.22
N ALA A 131 5.06 5.11 -29.53
CA ALA A 131 4.87 4.36 -30.78
C ALA A 131 3.39 3.99 -31.00
N HIS A 132 2.71 3.57 -29.94
CA HIS A 132 1.29 3.18 -29.97
C HIS A 132 0.34 4.31 -30.42
N HIS A 133 0.73 5.59 -30.32
CA HIS A 133 -0.12 6.70 -30.75
C HIS A 133 0.43 7.48 -31.93
N LEU A 134 1.75 7.47 -32.14
CA LEU A 134 2.40 8.13 -33.27
C LEU A 134 2.39 7.29 -34.55
N LEU A 135 2.40 5.96 -34.44
CA LEU A 135 2.55 5.06 -35.60
C LEU A 135 1.32 4.18 -35.84
N VAL A 136 0.44 4.05 -34.84
CA VAL A 136 -0.78 3.22 -34.95
C VAL A 136 -2.02 4.12 -34.88
N HIS A 137 -2.73 4.21 -36.01
CA HIS A 137 -3.91 5.04 -36.17
C HIS A 137 -5.17 4.21 -36.42
N PRO A 138 -6.28 4.45 -35.69
CA PRO A 138 -7.54 3.71 -35.86
C PRO A 138 -8.23 3.91 -37.21
N GLU A 139 -8.00 5.04 -37.86
CA GLU A 139 -8.73 5.50 -39.07
C GLU A 139 -8.07 5.09 -40.40
N GLN A 140 -6.93 4.35 -40.37
CA GLN A 140 -6.32 3.85 -41.61
C GLN A 140 -7.06 2.61 -42.12
N GLU A 141 -7.81 2.77 -43.22
CA GLU A 141 -8.40 1.68 -44.00
C GLU A 141 -7.42 1.20 -45.10
N ASP A 142 -7.31 -0.12 -45.21
CA ASP A 142 -6.85 -0.98 -46.33
C ASP A 142 -5.56 -0.69 -47.11
N GLU A 143 -4.82 0.41 -46.86
CA GLU A 143 -3.44 0.51 -47.32
C GLU A 143 -2.53 -0.40 -46.47
N ALA A 144 -1.80 -1.28 -47.15
CA ALA A 144 -0.72 -2.05 -46.53
C ALA A 144 0.27 -1.04 -45.92
N PRO A 145 0.70 -1.24 -44.67
CA PRO A 145 1.71 -0.37 -44.09
C PRO A 145 2.93 -0.35 -45.00
N ASP A 146 3.47 0.84 -45.29
CA ASP A 146 4.81 0.97 -45.86
C ASP A 146 5.81 0.50 -44.79
N VAL A 147 6.01 -0.83 -44.74
CA VAL A 147 6.80 -1.53 -43.73
C VAL A 147 8.21 -0.93 -43.60
N PRO A 148 8.91 -0.58 -44.71
CA PRO A 148 10.17 0.17 -44.65
C PRO A 148 10.06 1.51 -43.90
N ALA A 149 9.05 2.34 -44.21
CA ALA A 149 8.88 3.63 -43.57
C ALA A 149 8.51 3.52 -42.08
N ILE A 150 7.75 2.50 -41.69
CA ILE A 150 7.43 2.23 -40.28
C ILE A 150 8.68 1.74 -39.53
N ALA A 151 9.45 0.82 -40.11
CA ALA A 151 10.69 0.33 -39.51
C ALA A 151 11.72 1.46 -39.33
N GLU A 152 11.87 2.34 -40.32
CA GLU A 152 12.72 3.53 -40.23
C GLU A 152 12.22 4.51 -39.16
N ALA A 153 10.90 4.77 -39.10
CA ALA A 153 10.30 5.60 -38.08
C ALA A 153 10.45 5.01 -36.67
N ILE A 154 10.38 3.68 -36.50
CA ILE A 154 10.62 3.01 -35.22
C ILE A 154 12.08 3.13 -34.82
N HIS A 155 13.01 2.91 -35.74
CA HIS A 155 14.44 3.07 -35.47
C HIS A 155 14.78 4.51 -35.07
N GLU A 156 14.24 5.51 -35.78
CA GLU A 156 14.41 6.91 -35.43
C GLU A 156 13.72 7.27 -34.09
N LEU A 157 12.54 6.71 -33.82
CA LEU A 157 11.84 6.87 -32.55
C LEU A 157 12.64 6.30 -31.38
N VAL A 158 13.20 5.10 -31.51
CA VAL A 158 14.06 4.47 -30.50
C VAL A 158 15.26 5.38 -30.26
N ARG A 159 16.00 5.75 -31.30
CA ARG A 159 17.21 6.58 -31.19
C ARG A 159 16.96 7.96 -30.56
N LEU A 160 15.83 8.59 -30.85
CA LEU A 160 15.52 9.95 -30.38
C LEU A 160 14.73 9.97 -29.07
N SER A 161 14.04 8.88 -28.73
CA SER A 161 13.24 8.80 -27.51
C SER A 161 14.18 8.82 -26.31
N PRO A 162 13.92 9.67 -25.31
CA PRO A 162 14.69 9.58 -24.09
C PRO A 162 14.31 8.28 -23.36
N HIS A 163 15.32 7.57 -22.86
CA HIS A 163 15.16 6.22 -22.34
C HIS A 163 15.01 6.23 -20.83
N ALA A 164 14.10 5.40 -20.32
CA ALA A 164 14.10 5.05 -18.91
C ALA A 164 15.32 4.16 -18.61
N ASP A 165 15.75 4.09 -17.34
CA ASP A 165 16.86 3.22 -16.92
C ASP A 165 16.60 1.74 -17.29
N LEU A 166 15.32 1.33 -17.32
CA LEU A 166 14.89 0.02 -17.80
C LEU A 166 13.50 0.10 -18.43
N VAL A 167 13.23 -0.71 -19.44
CA VAL A 167 11.94 -0.79 -20.13
C VAL A 167 11.44 -2.24 -20.18
N ALA A 168 10.22 -2.49 -19.74
CA ALA A 168 9.57 -3.79 -19.77
C ALA A 168 8.45 -3.82 -20.83
N TYR A 169 8.60 -4.64 -21.86
CA TYR A 169 7.56 -4.91 -22.84
C TYR A 169 6.67 -6.05 -22.38
N ILE A 170 5.39 -5.75 -22.12
CA ILE A 170 4.40 -6.76 -21.73
C ILE A 170 3.80 -7.36 -22.99
N ARG A 171 4.23 -8.59 -23.31
CA ARG A 171 3.82 -9.33 -24.50
C ARG A 171 2.65 -10.24 -24.16
N VAL A 172 1.57 -10.16 -24.93
CA VAL A 172 0.34 -10.95 -24.72
C VAL A 172 -0.14 -11.41 -26.08
N SER A 173 -0.71 -12.61 -26.17
CA SER A 173 -1.23 -13.12 -27.44
C SER A 173 -2.27 -12.18 -28.06
N GLU A 174 -2.23 -12.03 -29.38
CA GLU A 174 -3.17 -11.15 -30.11
C GLU A 174 -4.63 -11.52 -29.85
N ALA A 175 -4.94 -12.82 -29.84
CA ALA A 175 -6.29 -13.33 -29.58
C ALA A 175 -6.83 -12.83 -28.22
N GLU A 176 -5.99 -12.88 -27.18
CA GLU A 176 -6.37 -12.43 -25.85
C GLU A 176 -6.46 -10.90 -25.78
N LEU A 177 -5.56 -10.17 -26.44
CA LEU A 177 -5.62 -8.71 -26.52
C LEU A 177 -6.91 -8.24 -27.21
N VAL A 178 -7.32 -8.88 -28.30
CA VAL A 178 -8.59 -8.58 -28.99
C VAL A 178 -9.77 -8.77 -28.06
N GLU A 179 -9.85 -9.91 -27.36
CA GLU A 179 -10.93 -10.17 -26.41
C GLU A 179 -10.97 -9.13 -25.27
N ARG A 180 -9.80 -8.83 -24.69
CA ARG A 180 -9.69 -7.87 -23.59
C ARG A 180 -10.04 -6.44 -24.02
N VAL A 181 -9.67 -6.04 -25.24
CA VAL A 181 -10.02 -4.71 -25.81
C VAL A 181 -11.52 -4.65 -26.10
N MET A 182 -12.11 -5.69 -26.69
CA MET A 182 -13.55 -5.79 -26.95
C MET A 182 -14.38 -5.69 -25.65
N ARG A 183 -13.94 -6.38 -24.59
CA ARG A 183 -14.65 -6.39 -23.29
C ARG A 183 -14.58 -5.04 -22.55
N ARG A 184 -13.46 -4.33 -22.68
CA ARG A 184 -13.21 -3.06 -21.94
C ARG A 184 -13.71 -1.83 -22.70
N GLY A 185 -13.76 -1.90 -24.03
CA GLY A 185 -13.86 -0.74 -24.88
C GLY A 185 -12.55 0.07 -24.92
N HIS A 186 -12.31 0.77 -26.03
CA HIS A 186 -11.13 1.61 -26.19
C HIS A 186 -11.52 2.97 -26.77
N GLY A 187 -11.28 4.05 -26.03
CA GLY A 187 -11.76 5.39 -26.40
C GLY A 187 -11.17 6.01 -27.67
N ARG A 188 -10.18 5.38 -28.31
CA ARG A 188 -9.67 5.77 -29.65
C ARG A 188 -10.28 4.93 -30.78
N LEU A 189 -10.93 3.81 -30.48
CA LEU A 189 -11.58 2.98 -31.49
C LEU A 189 -12.99 3.54 -31.72
N GLY A 190 -13.18 4.27 -32.81
CA GLY A 190 -14.52 4.55 -33.36
C GLY A 190 -15.14 3.31 -34.04
N VAL A 191 -14.34 2.25 -34.21
CA VAL A 191 -14.71 1.01 -34.91
C VAL A 191 -15.30 0.00 -33.93
N THR A 192 -16.53 -0.42 -34.17
CA THR A 192 -17.33 -1.30 -33.29
C THR A 192 -17.21 -2.79 -33.62
N GLY A 193 -16.43 -3.17 -34.64
CA GLY A 193 -16.32 -4.55 -35.14
C GLY A 193 -15.06 -5.30 -34.69
N ARG A 194 -15.20 -6.60 -34.39
CA ARG A 194 -14.09 -7.51 -33.99
C ARG A 194 -12.91 -7.51 -34.98
N ARG A 195 -13.18 -7.39 -36.29
CA ARG A 195 -12.15 -7.30 -37.34
C ARG A 195 -11.30 -6.02 -37.22
N GLY A 196 -11.92 -4.87 -36.96
CA GLY A 196 -11.21 -3.60 -36.76
C GLY A 196 -10.35 -3.61 -35.50
N VAL A 197 -10.87 -4.20 -34.42
CA VAL A 197 -10.09 -4.38 -33.17
C VAL A 197 -8.91 -5.32 -33.38
N ALA A 198 -9.10 -6.44 -34.09
CA ALA A 198 -8.02 -7.37 -34.43
C ALA A 198 -6.91 -6.69 -35.23
N ARG A 199 -7.27 -5.93 -36.28
CA ARG A 199 -6.31 -5.18 -37.10
C ARG A 199 -5.52 -4.15 -36.29
N PHE A 200 -6.21 -3.40 -35.42
CA PHE A 200 -5.57 -2.42 -34.54
C PHE A 200 -4.60 -3.08 -33.53
N VAL A 201 -4.99 -4.23 -32.97
CA VAL A 201 -4.14 -5.02 -32.07
C VAL A 201 -2.91 -5.53 -32.81
N ALA A 202 -3.08 -6.15 -33.98
CA ALA A 202 -1.98 -6.68 -34.80
C ALA A 202 -0.94 -5.60 -35.12
N ARG A 203 -1.36 -4.44 -35.66
CA ARG A 203 -0.46 -3.30 -35.94
C ARG A 203 0.23 -2.77 -34.69
N THR A 204 -0.44 -2.82 -33.54
CA THR A 204 0.16 -2.41 -32.26
C THR A 204 1.23 -3.39 -31.82
N VAL A 205 0.97 -4.70 -31.93
CA VAL A 205 1.95 -5.74 -31.61
C VAL A 205 3.16 -5.60 -32.53
N GLU A 206 2.95 -5.49 -33.84
CA GLU A 206 4.01 -5.29 -34.83
C GLU A 206 4.91 -4.08 -34.49
N ALA A 207 4.32 -2.95 -34.13
CA ALA A 207 5.10 -1.77 -33.73
C ALA A 207 5.96 -1.99 -32.47
N PHE A 208 5.51 -2.79 -31.51
CA PHE A 208 6.29 -3.11 -30.31
C PHE A 208 7.32 -4.22 -30.55
N GLU A 209 7.02 -5.21 -31.38
CA GLU A 209 7.99 -6.23 -31.82
C GLU A 209 9.12 -5.59 -32.63
N ALA A 210 8.82 -4.59 -33.47
CA ALA A 210 9.83 -3.83 -34.18
C ALA A 210 10.69 -2.93 -33.26
N ILE A 211 10.14 -2.42 -32.15
CA ILE A 211 10.94 -1.78 -31.10
C ILE A 211 11.88 -2.81 -30.46
N LEU A 212 11.37 -4.00 -30.14
CA LEU A 212 12.15 -5.09 -29.54
C LEU A 212 13.27 -5.60 -30.45
N ALA A 213 13.05 -5.64 -31.76
CA ALA A 213 14.04 -6.06 -32.74
C ALA A 213 15.13 -4.99 -33.01
N SER A 214 15.04 -3.80 -32.40
CA SER A 214 16.02 -2.74 -32.59
C SER A 214 17.26 -2.97 -31.71
N PRO A 215 18.48 -3.08 -32.29
CA PRO A 215 19.72 -3.29 -31.53
C PRO A 215 20.00 -2.20 -30.49
N ALA A 216 19.45 -1.00 -30.69
CA ALA A 216 19.56 0.12 -29.76
C ALA A 216 18.71 -0.05 -28.48
N THR A 217 18.01 -1.17 -28.31
CA THR A 217 17.20 -1.48 -27.12
C THR A 217 17.73 -2.65 -26.29
N ASP A 218 18.69 -3.42 -26.81
CA ASP A 218 19.18 -4.68 -26.20
C ASP A 218 19.69 -4.50 -24.76
N ASP A 219 20.25 -3.33 -24.46
CA ASP A 219 20.85 -3.04 -23.14
C ASP A 219 19.82 -2.71 -22.04
N TYR A 220 18.58 -2.34 -22.39
CA TYR A 220 17.60 -1.83 -21.41
C TYR A 220 16.15 -2.26 -21.63
N LEU A 221 15.81 -2.94 -22.72
CA LEU A 221 14.46 -3.43 -23.01
C LEU A 221 14.36 -4.93 -22.76
N PHE A 222 13.35 -5.39 -22.01
CA PHE A 222 13.11 -6.82 -21.78
C PHE A 222 11.64 -7.20 -21.97
N VAL A 223 11.41 -8.47 -22.32
CA VAL A 223 10.08 -9.03 -22.54
C VAL A 223 9.51 -9.64 -21.26
N VAL A 224 8.21 -9.43 -21.03
CA VAL A 224 7.45 -10.03 -19.93
C VAL A 224 6.26 -10.77 -20.52
N GLU A 225 6.28 -12.10 -20.45
CA GLU A 225 5.20 -12.96 -20.91
C GLU A 225 4.32 -13.43 -19.73
N PRO A 226 2.99 -13.31 -19.81
CA PRO A 226 2.07 -13.76 -18.76
C PRO A 226 2.01 -15.28 -18.56
N GLU A 227 2.52 -16.07 -19.51
CA GLU A 227 2.32 -17.52 -19.64
C GLU A 227 3.34 -18.39 -18.88
N ASP A 228 4.36 -17.82 -18.22
CA ASP A 228 5.35 -18.49 -17.33
C ASP A 228 4.75 -19.05 -16.02
N ARG A 229 3.58 -19.69 -16.11
CA ARG A 229 2.77 -20.22 -15.00
C ARG A 229 3.12 -21.65 -14.58
N ARG A 230 4.06 -22.36 -15.21
CA ARG A 230 4.26 -23.81 -14.95
C ARG A 230 5.69 -24.33 -14.72
N SER A 231 6.74 -23.54 -14.83
CA SER A 231 8.10 -24.00 -14.50
C SER A 231 8.66 -23.22 -13.32
N SER A 232 8.75 -23.91 -12.19
CA SER A 232 9.90 -23.78 -11.30
C SER A 232 11.18 -23.82 -12.15
N GLY A 233 11.93 -22.71 -12.18
CA GLY A 233 13.21 -22.59 -12.89
C GLY A 233 13.11 -21.71 -14.14
N VAL A 234 13.26 -20.40 -13.97
CA VAL A 234 13.68 -19.52 -15.07
C VAL A 234 15.17 -19.32 -14.90
N ASP A 235 15.94 -19.88 -15.85
CA ASP A 235 17.36 -19.60 -16.00
C ASP A 235 17.53 -18.21 -16.62
N ILE A 236 18.20 -17.29 -15.92
CA ILE A 236 18.41 -15.90 -16.34
C ILE A 236 19.93 -15.65 -16.43
N THR A 237 20.59 -16.35 -17.35
CA THR A 237 22.00 -16.20 -17.71
C THR A 237 22.08 -15.67 -19.15
N GLY A 238 22.31 -14.38 -19.42
CA GLY A 238 23.52 -13.56 -19.22
C GLY A 238 23.51 -12.43 -20.29
N PRO A 239 24.60 -11.66 -20.52
CA PRO A 239 25.70 -11.29 -19.65
C PRO A 239 25.73 -9.78 -19.29
N SER A 240 26.35 -9.50 -18.13
CA SER A 240 26.76 -8.21 -17.55
C SER A 240 25.71 -7.19 -17.06
N THR A 241 25.55 -7.20 -15.73
CA THR A 241 25.21 -6.06 -14.84
C THR A 241 23.76 -5.57 -14.77
N TRP A 242 22.97 -6.34 -14.01
CA TRP A 242 21.51 -6.32 -13.86
C TRP A 242 20.86 -5.19 -13.04
N PRO A 243 21.61 -4.31 -12.36
CA PRO A 243 21.76 -4.40 -10.90
C PRO A 243 20.70 -5.25 -10.18
N GLU A 244 21.16 -6.10 -9.27
CA GLU A 244 20.48 -7.12 -8.44
C GLU A 244 19.18 -6.72 -7.70
N MET A 245 18.71 -5.48 -7.85
CA MET A 245 17.51 -4.95 -7.22
C MET A 245 16.21 -5.42 -7.86
N VAL A 246 16.03 -5.50 -9.19
CA VAL A 246 14.67 -5.73 -9.74
C VAL A 246 14.27 -7.21 -9.86
N LYS A 247 15.25 -8.11 -10.09
CA LYS A 247 15.07 -9.57 -10.22
C LYS A 247 14.22 -10.21 -9.10
N PRO A 248 14.38 -9.87 -7.80
CA PRO A 248 13.57 -10.42 -6.72
C PRO A 248 12.09 -9.97 -6.71
N PHE A 249 11.73 -8.89 -7.42
CA PHE A 249 10.38 -8.30 -7.37
C PHE A 249 9.47 -8.78 -8.52
N LEU A 250 10.04 -9.15 -9.67
CA LEU A 250 9.29 -9.62 -10.84
C LEU A 250 8.39 -10.84 -10.54
N PRO A 251 8.87 -11.90 -9.87
CA PRO A 251 8.04 -13.06 -9.54
C PRO A 251 6.90 -12.73 -8.56
N THR A 252 7.04 -11.64 -7.80
CA THR A 252 6.01 -11.17 -6.85
C THR A 252 4.98 -10.31 -7.55
N ALA A 253 5.41 -9.41 -8.43
CA ALA A 253 4.54 -8.58 -9.26
C ALA A 253 3.73 -9.40 -10.28
N LEU A 254 4.34 -10.43 -10.88
CA LEU A 254 3.67 -11.40 -11.77
C LEU A 254 2.67 -12.28 -11.00
N ARG A 255 2.98 -12.65 -9.74
CA ARG A 255 2.02 -13.30 -8.82
C ARG A 255 0.82 -12.41 -8.46
N VAL A 256 1.03 -11.09 -8.31
CA VAL A 256 -0.04 -10.10 -8.04
C VAL A 256 -0.92 -9.84 -9.27
N MET A 257 -0.37 -9.90 -10.49
CA MET A 257 -1.17 -9.84 -11.72
C MET A 257 -2.07 -11.07 -11.91
N ASN A 258 -1.68 -12.22 -11.35
CA ASN A 258 -2.34 -13.50 -11.55
C ASN A 258 -3.18 -13.98 -10.33
N ARG A 259 -3.49 -13.10 -9.36
CA ARG A 259 -4.40 -13.44 -8.25
C ARG A 259 -5.41 -12.33 -7.96
N HIS A 260 -6.62 -12.78 -7.62
CA HIS A 260 -7.61 -12.04 -6.85
C HIS A 260 -6.96 -11.29 -5.68
N PRO A 261 -7.49 -10.11 -5.29
CA PRO A 261 -6.86 -9.23 -4.31
C PRO A 261 -6.55 -10.00 -3.03
N HIS A 262 -5.27 -9.96 -2.62
CA HIS A 262 -4.76 -10.35 -1.30
C HIS A 262 -5.23 -11.72 -0.78
N ARG A 263 -4.44 -12.77 -1.02
CA ARG A 263 -4.25 -13.78 0.02
C ARG A 263 -3.02 -13.35 0.84
N PRO A 264 -3.17 -12.83 2.07
CA PRO A 264 -2.05 -12.81 3.00
C PRO A 264 -1.50 -14.23 3.15
N ARG A 265 -0.19 -14.35 3.40
CA ARG A 265 0.40 -15.63 3.80
C ARG A 265 -0.35 -16.13 5.03
N HIS A 266 -0.86 -17.36 4.97
CA HIS A 266 -1.39 -18.04 6.13
C HIS A 266 -0.24 -18.31 7.10
N VAL A 267 -0.41 -17.82 8.33
CA VAL A 267 0.20 -18.37 9.53
C VAL A 267 -0.97 -19.00 10.30
N GLY A 268 -1.44 -20.16 9.82
CA GLY A 268 -2.73 -20.74 10.25
C GLY A 268 -2.63 -22.06 11.01
N SER A 269 -1.52 -22.79 10.89
CA SER A 269 -1.33 -24.09 11.54
C SER A 269 0.03 -24.24 12.23
N ASP A 270 1.03 -23.47 11.79
CA ASP A 270 2.43 -23.64 12.22
C ASP A 270 2.87 -22.55 13.22
N SER A 271 1.93 -21.74 13.73
CA SER A 271 2.23 -20.74 14.77
C SER A 271 2.09 -21.35 16.15
N GLU A 272 3.14 -21.20 16.94
CA GLU A 272 3.16 -21.54 18.36
C GLU A 272 2.05 -20.80 19.12
N LEU A 273 1.81 -19.52 18.80
CA LEU A 273 0.76 -18.74 19.47
C LEU A 273 -0.66 -19.28 19.20
N VAL A 274 -0.91 -19.84 18.01
CA VAL A 274 -2.20 -20.50 17.71
C VAL A 274 -2.31 -21.82 18.46
N ALA A 275 -1.23 -22.59 18.52
CA ALA A 275 -1.19 -23.83 19.29
C ALA A 275 -1.44 -23.57 20.78
N ASP A 276 -0.76 -22.59 21.37
CA ASP A 276 -0.95 -22.14 22.76
C ASP A 276 -2.40 -21.71 23.02
N LEU A 277 -3.03 -21.01 22.06
CA LEU A 277 -4.44 -20.63 22.15
C LEU A 277 -5.36 -21.85 22.18
N ILE A 278 -5.17 -22.79 21.25
CA ILE A 278 -6.00 -24.00 21.17
C ILE A 278 -5.82 -24.88 22.41
N GLU A 279 -4.58 -25.05 22.88
CA GLU A 279 -4.29 -25.77 24.11
C GLU A 279 -4.97 -25.10 25.32
N SER A 280 -4.91 -23.77 25.39
CA SER A 280 -5.54 -23.00 26.48
C SER A 280 -7.07 -23.12 26.46
N LEU A 281 -7.70 -23.07 25.28
CA LEU A 281 -9.14 -23.28 25.13
C LEU A 281 -9.54 -24.68 25.59
N ASN A 282 -8.81 -25.71 25.14
CA ASN A 282 -9.06 -27.11 25.52
C ASN A 282 -8.90 -27.33 27.03
N ARG A 283 -7.83 -26.78 27.63
CA ARG A 283 -7.53 -26.94 29.05
C ARG A 283 -8.56 -26.29 29.97
N ASN A 284 -9.14 -25.16 29.54
CA ASN A 284 -10.20 -24.48 30.28
C ASN A 284 -11.61 -25.01 29.95
N GLY A 285 -11.71 -26.07 29.14
CA GLY A 285 -12.99 -26.69 28.82
C GLY A 285 -13.91 -25.84 27.95
N ILE A 286 -13.35 -24.89 27.17
CA ILE A 286 -14.13 -23.98 26.33
C ILE A 286 -14.79 -24.75 25.19
N VAL A 287 -16.10 -24.57 25.03
CA VAL A 287 -16.85 -25.16 23.91
C VAL A 287 -16.70 -24.27 22.68
N TYR A 288 -15.94 -24.75 21.69
CA TYR A 288 -15.70 -24.01 20.45
C TYR A 288 -15.67 -24.90 19.21
N CYS A 289 -15.74 -24.26 18.04
CA CYS A 289 -15.58 -24.85 16.72
C CYS A 289 -14.75 -23.91 15.82
N CYS A 290 -13.65 -24.43 15.27
CA CYS A 290 -12.75 -23.71 14.38
C CYS A 290 -13.15 -23.90 12.91
N LEU A 291 -13.61 -22.82 12.29
CA LEU A 291 -14.20 -22.84 10.94
C LEU A 291 -13.15 -22.86 9.82
N ASP A 292 -11.87 -22.60 10.10
CA ASP A 292 -10.81 -22.42 9.11
C ASP A 292 -9.88 -23.65 8.90
N ASN A 293 -10.07 -24.74 9.66
CA ASN A 293 -9.13 -25.88 9.72
C ASN A 293 -9.48 -27.08 8.83
N GLY A 294 -9.90 -26.80 7.59
CA GLY A 294 -9.69 -27.71 6.47
C GLY A 294 -10.90 -28.42 5.86
N TYR A 295 -12.11 -27.84 5.97
CA TYR A 295 -13.27 -28.20 5.13
C TYR A 295 -13.83 -27.02 4.32
N ALA A 296 -13.16 -25.88 4.35
CA ALA A 296 -13.73 -24.62 3.91
C ALA A 296 -12.66 -23.78 3.17
N ASP A 297 -12.85 -23.58 1.87
CA ASP A 297 -12.04 -22.77 0.94
C ASP A 297 -11.77 -21.34 1.44
N ALA A 298 -10.86 -20.66 0.74
CA ALA A 298 -10.43 -19.28 0.89
C ALA A 298 -11.54 -18.20 0.96
N ARG A 299 -12.82 -18.55 0.79
CA ARG A 299 -13.98 -17.66 1.04
C ARG A 299 -14.50 -17.71 2.47
N PHE A 300 -14.22 -18.81 3.17
CA PHE A 300 -14.44 -18.96 4.59
C PHE A 300 -13.27 -18.43 5.41
N ARG A 301 -12.07 -18.53 4.82
CA ARG A 301 -10.84 -18.01 5.41
C ARG A 301 -11.02 -16.53 5.68
N SER A 302 -11.29 -16.24 6.95
CA SER A 302 -11.12 -14.91 7.46
C SER A 302 -9.66 -14.51 7.28
N GLU A 303 -9.33 -13.22 7.34
CA GLU A 303 -7.94 -12.78 7.40
C GLU A 303 -7.29 -13.21 8.74
N GLY A 304 -7.38 -14.49 9.12
CA GLY A 304 -7.14 -15.07 10.46
C GLY A 304 -7.84 -16.42 10.68
N LEU A 305 -7.76 -16.94 11.91
CA LEU A 305 -8.44 -18.14 12.42
C LEU A 305 -9.84 -17.77 12.95
N ALA A 306 -10.91 -18.33 12.40
CA ALA A 306 -12.28 -18.10 12.87
C ALA A 306 -12.72 -19.15 13.89
N LEU A 307 -12.99 -18.72 15.12
CA LEU A 307 -13.50 -19.52 16.23
C LEU A 307 -14.94 -19.13 16.54
N LEU A 308 -15.85 -20.09 16.36
CA LEU A 308 -17.18 -20.05 16.92
C LEU A 308 -17.11 -20.57 18.36
N VAL A 309 -17.57 -19.81 19.35
CA VAL A 309 -17.55 -20.19 20.77
C VAL A 309 -18.97 -20.20 21.30
N ASP A 310 -19.28 -21.05 22.28
CA ASP A 310 -20.58 -21.00 22.95
C ASP A 310 -20.82 -19.64 23.63
N GLU A 311 -22.09 -19.21 23.72
CA GLU A 311 -22.46 -17.95 24.36
C GLU A 311 -22.05 -17.89 25.84
N THR A 312 -22.05 -19.03 26.56
CA THR A 312 -21.63 -19.08 27.97
C THR A 312 -20.13 -18.88 28.15
N ASP A 313 -19.34 -19.24 27.15
CA ASP A 313 -17.88 -19.27 27.23
C ASP A 313 -17.19 -18.09 26.53
N ASP A 314 -17.94 -17.22 25.82
CA ASP A 314 -17.38 -16.09 25.04
C ASP A 314 -16.52 -15.15 25.90
N SER A 315 -16.96 -14.84 27.12
CA SER A 315 -16.21 -13.97 28.03
C SER A 315 -14.87 -14.59 28.44
N GLU A 316 -14.87 -15.89 28.70
CA GLU A 316 -13.69 -16.64 29.10
C GLU A 316 -12.72 -16.83 27.93
N ALA A 317 -13.23 -17.13 26.74
CA ALA A 317 -12.42 -17.21 25.52
C ALA A 317 -11.71 -15.87 25.20
N ARG A 318 -12.41 -14.73 25.36
CA ARG A 318 -11.81 -13.39 25.19
C ARG A 318 -10.78 -13.07 26.28
N ARG A 319 -10.97 -13.56 27.50
CA ARG A 319 -9.99 -13.45 28.59
C ARG A 319 -8.70 -14.20 28.22
N LEU A 320 -8.80 -15.45 27.79
CA LEU A 320 -7.65 -16.27 27.38
C LEU A 320 -6.87 -15.65 26.21
N LEU A 321 -7.57 -15.10 25.21
CA LEU A 321 -6.92 -14.33 24.15
C LEU A 321 -6.08 -13.17 24.70
N THR A 322 -6.63 -12.40 25.64
CA THR A 322 -5.94 -11.26 26.26
C THR A 322 -4.72 -11.72 27.06
N GLU A 323 -4.84 -12.81 27.83
CA GLU A 323 -3.75 -13.42 28.61
C GLU A 323 -2.60 -13.91 27.71
N LEU A 324 -2.92 -14.42 26.53
CA LEU A 324 -1.93 -14.83 25.51
C LEU A 324 -1.33 -13.64 24.73
N GLY A 325 -1.79 -12.41 25.00
CA GLY A 325 -1.26 -11.19 24.40
C GLY A 325 -1.89 -10.80 23.05
N PHE A 326 -3.06 -11.35 22.74
CA PHE A 326 -3.87 -10.86 21.63
C PHE A 326 -4.50 -9.50 21.95
N LYS A 327 -4.74 -8.70 20.92
CA LYS A 327 -5.31 -7.35 21.02
C LYS A 327 -6.51 -7.21 20.12
N GLU A 328 -7.59 -6.72 20.71
CA GLU A 328 -8.82 -6.44 19.99
C GLU A 328 -8.63 -5.27 19.02
N VAL A 329 -9.16 -5.43 17.82
CA VAL A 329 -9.15 -4.45 16.75
C VAL A 329 -10.55 -4.43 16.12
N SER A 330 -11.11 -3.22 16.02
CA SER A 330 -12.51 -3.02 15.63
C SER A 330 -12.63 -2.04 14.46
N GLU A 331 -13.69 -2.19 13.66
CA GLU A 331 -13.90 -1.38 12.46
C GLU A 331 -14.25 0.07 12.83
N ALA A 332 -13.61 1.05 12.17
CA ALA A 332 -13.84 2.46 12.42
C ALA A 332 -15.09 2.96 11.71
N GLY A 333 -16.07 3.38 12.51
CA GLY A 333 -17.26 4.07 12.05
C GLY A 333 -18.54 3.30 12.36
N SER A 334 -19.67 4.00 12.26
CA SER A 334 -21.00 3.45 12.48
C SER A 334 -21.46 2.68 11.23
N SER A 335 -20.89 1.49 10.99
CA SER A 335 -21.55 0.53 10.11
C SER A 335 -22.86 0.10 10.79
N PRO A 336 -24.00 0.05 10.09
CA PRO A 336 -25.24 -0.48 10.66
C PRO A 336 -25.10 -1.95 11.07
N HIS A 337 -24.10 -2.66 10.53
CA HIS A 337 -23.69 -3.99 10.94
C HIS A 337 -22.15 -4.00 11.05
N PRO A 338 -21.57 -3.69 12.22
CA PRO A 338 -20.12 -3.75 12.41
C PRO A 338 -19.65 -5.20 12.27
N ALA A 339 -18.49 -5.40 11.67
CA ALA A 339 -17.85 -6.72 11.71
C ALA A 339 -17.53 -7.10 13.17
N PRO A 340 -17.51 -8.40 13.52
CA PRO A 340 -16.96 -8.82 14.80
C PRO A 340 -15.55 -8.27 15.00
N PRO A 341 -15.16 -7.96 16.24
CA PRO A 341 -13.79 -7.58 16.53
C PRO A 341 -12.84 -8.70 16.10
N ALA A 342 -11.69 -8.30 15.56
CA ALA A 342 -10.59 -9.20 15.26
C ALA A 342 -9.54 -9.08 16.37
N TYR A 343 -8.96 -10.20 16.76
CA TYR A 343 -7.91 -10.28 17.77
C TYR A 343 -6.60 -10.57 17.06
N PHE A 344 -5.65 -9.65 17.12
CA PHE A 344 -4.32 -9.86 16.55
C PHE A 344 -3.34 -10.24 17.65
N GLY A 345 -2.39 -11.12 17.38
CA GLY A 345 -1.33 -11.51 18.31
C GLY A 345 0.00 -11.59 17.57
N LEU A 346 1.09 -11.25 18.24
CA LEU A 346 2.43 -11.38 17.67
C LEU A 346 3.01 -12.74 18.02
N ASP A 347 3.20 -13.58 17.01
CA ASP A 347 3.79 -14.90 17.18
C ASP A 347 5.25 -14.79 17.63
N ARG A 348 5.61 -15.55 18.66
CA ARG A 348 6.89 -15.37 19.36
C ARG A 348 8.06 -15.81 18.50
N SER A 349 7.96 -16.94 17.81
CA SER A 349 9.07 -17.52 17.04
C SER A 349 9.24 -16.82 15.68
N SER A 350 8.15 -16.55 14.96
CA SER A 350 8.20 -15.94 13.63
C SER A 350 8.25 -14.40 13.65
N GLY A 351 7.74 -13.76 14.72
CA GLY A 351 7.58 -12.31 14.76
C GLY A 351 6.53 -11.77 13.78
N GLU A 352 5.68 -12.63 13.24
CA GLU A 352 4.56 -12.25 12.37
C GLU A 352 3.27 -12.07 13.18
N LEU A 353 2.32 -11.33 12.62
CA LEU A 353 1.01 -11.18 13.24
C LEU A 353 0.09 -12.32 12.82
N VAL A 354 -0.52 -12.93 13.83
CA VAL A 354 -1.62 -13.88 13.70
C VAL A 354 -2.91 -13.14 14.02
N CYS A 355 -3.97 -13.46 13.29
CA CYS A 355 -5.30 -12.93 13.53
C CYS A 355 -6.22 -14.06 13.92
N VAL A 356 -7.05 -13.83 14.93
CA VAL A 356 -8.10 -14.72 15.39
C VAL A 356 -9.38 -13.91 15.45
N ARG A 357 -10.49 -14.48 14.99
CA ARG A 357 -11.82 -13.89 15.14
C ARG A 357 -12.63 -14.81 16.02
N VAL A 358 -13.15 -14.24 17.10
CA VAL A 358 -13.97 -14.97 18.06
C VAL A 358 -15.36 -14.38 18.11
N GLY A 359 -16.34 -15.26 18.03
CA GLY A 359 -17.65 -14.93 18.55
C GLY A 359 -18.61 -16.11 18.59
N THR A 360 -19.77 -15.85 19.14
CA THR A 360 -20.92 -16.72 19.35
C THR A 360 -21.89 -17.00 18.18
N GLN A 361 -21.58 -16.66 16.93
CA GLN A 361 -22.50 -16.66 15.79
C GLN A 361 -21.81 -17.13 14.51
N ALA A 362 -22.45 -18.03 13.77
CA ALA A 362 -21.87 -18.57 12.53
C ALA A 362 -21.71 -17.49 11.43
N ALA A 363 -22.42 -16.37 11.57
CA ALA A 363 -22.39 -15.22 10.66
C ALA A 363 -21.11 -14.34 10.77
N PHE A 364 -20.11 -14.73 11.57
CA PHE A 364 -18.88 -13.95 11.78
C PHE A 364 -17.90 -13.86 10.60
N GLN A 365 -18.26 -14.42 9.43
CA GLN A 365 -17.43 -14.44 8.24
C GLN A 365 -17.81 -13.35 7.23
N THR A 366 -16.79 -12.76 6.60
CA THR A 366 -16.90 -11.53 5.80
C THR A 366 -17.71 -11.70 4.51
N GLY A 367 -18.57 -10.73 4.16
CA GLY A 367 -19.27 -10.70 2.87
C GLY A 367 -20.40 -9.66 2.78
N ALA A 368 -21.15 -9.66 1.66
CA ALA A 368 -22.38 -8.87 1.48
C ALA A 368 -23.53 -9.37 2.39
N SER A 369 -23.33 -10.47 3.09
CA SER A 369 -24.20 -11.15 4.05
C SER A 369 -24.17 -10.57 5.47
N ARG A 370 -23.35 -9.54 5.78
CA ARG A 370 -23.22 -8.93 7.12
C ARG A 370 -24.54 -8.51 7.81
N GLY A 371 -25.66 -8.46 7.09
CA GLY A 371 -26.99 -8.16 7.65
C GLY A 371 -27.89 -9.38 7.90
N TYR A 372 -27.42 -10.62 7.67
CA TYR A 372 -28.21 -11.85 7.85
C TYR A 372 -27.59 -12.75 8.92
N ARG A 373 -28.40 -13.16 9.90
CA ARG A 373 -28.05 -14.20 10.88
C ARG A 373 -28.53 -15.55 10.35
N ILE A 374 -27.65 -16.55 10.30
CA ILE A 374 -28.01 -17.93 9.94
C ILE A 374 -27.81 -18.75 11.22
N PRO A 375 -28.88 -19.27 11.85
CA PRO A 375 -28.79 -19.91 13.15
C PRO A 375 -28.22 -21.34 13.02
N LEU A 376 -26.90 -21.45 12.87
CA LEU A 376 -26.17 -22.70 12.72
C LEU A 376 -25.20 -22.95 13.88
N GLU A 377 -25.28 -22.15 14.94
CA GLU A 377 -24.34 -22.20 16.06
C GLU A 377 -24.37 -23.57 16.75
N SER A 378 -25.56 -24.04 17.14
CA SER A 378 -25.76 -25.35 17.75
C SER A 378 -25.25 -26.48 16.87
N LEU A 379 -25.60 -26.48 15.58
CA LEU A 379 -25.11 -27.47 14.61
C LEU A 379 -23.57 -27.51 14.60
N LEU A 380 -22.92 -26.34 14.51
CA LEU A 380 -21.47 -26.26 14.37
C LEU A 380 -20.73 -26.57 15.67
N LEU A 381 -21.32 -26.35 16.84
CA LEU A 381 -20.71 -26.62 18.15
C LEU A 381 -20.94 -28.07 18.61
N GLU A 382 -22.16 -28.60 18.42
CA GLU A 382 -22.54 -29.95 18.86
C GLU A 382 -21.94 -31.01 17.94
N GLU A 383 -22.00 -30.83 16.61
CA GLU A 383 -21.47 -31.77 15.63
C GLU A 383 -19.98 -31.56 15.30
N ALA A 384 -19.29 -30.67 16.03
CA ALA A 384 -17.85 -30.44 15.82
C ALA A 384 -17.03 -31.68 16.21
N ARG A 385 -16.15 -32.10 15.29
CA ARG A 385 -15.26 -33.25 15.45
C ARG A 385 -13.84 -32.83 15.75
N TRP A 386 -13.10 -33.68 16.44
CA TRP A 386 -11.68 -33.48 16.67
C TRP A 386 -10.88 -33.80 15.41
N ARG A 387 -10.00 -32.87 15.04
CA ARG A 387 -8.96 -33.05 14.03
C ARG A 387 -7.63 -32.66 14.65
N GLY A 388 -6.87 -33.65 15.11
CA GLY A 388 -5.76 -33.40 16.05
C GLY A 388 -6.33 -32.81 17.34
N GLU A 389 -5.73 -31.72 17.83
CA GLU A 389 -6.14 -31.02 19.05
C GLU A 389 -7.18 -29.92 18.80
N THR A 390 -7.72 -29.79 17.59
CA THR A 390 -8.70 -28.74 17.26
C THR A 390 -10.08 -29.32 16.98
N ARG A 391 -11.12 -28.71 17.55
CA ARG A 391 -12.51 -28.95 17.14
C ARG A 391 -12.83 -28.22 15.84
N VAL A 392 -13.28 -28.94 14.82
CA VAL A 392 -13.65 -28.41 13.50
C VAL A 392 -15.05 -28.90 13.10
N PRO A 393 -15.75 -28.23 12.18
CA PRO A 393 -17.04 -28.70 11.69
C PRO A 393 -16.93 -30.13 11.11
N SER A 394 -17.96 -30.95 11.33
CA SER A 394 -18.11 -32.17 10.54
C SER A 394 -18.26 -31.83 9.04
N PRO A 395 -17.88 -32.74 8.11
CA PRO A 395 -18.03 -32.51 6.68
C PRO A 395 -19.45 -32.05 6.32
N GLU A 396 -20.46 -32.71 6.89
CA GLU A 396 -21.86 -32.42 6.64
C GLU A 396 -22.26 -31.02 7.15
N SER A 397 -21.84 -30.65 8.36
CA SER A 397 -22.09 -29.32 8.92
C SER A 397 -21.39 -28.22 8.11
N ALA A 398 -20.17 -28.48 7.63
CA ALA A 398 -19.44 -27.57 6.73
C ALA A 398 -20.17 -27.37 5.39
N LEU A 399 -20.70 -28.44 4.81
CA LEU A 399 -21.51 -28.38 3.59
C LEU A 399 -22.79 -27.57 3.79
N ILE A 400 -23.51 -27.80 4.89
CA ILE A 400 -24.72 -27.05 5.23
C ILE A 400 -24.39 -25.56 5.37
N LEU A 401 -23.37 -25.22 6.16
CA LEU A 401 -22.90 -23.84 6.32
C LEU A 401 -22.56 -23.19 4.98
N PHE A 402 -21.83 -23.89 4.10
CA PHE A 402 -21.47 -23.37 2.77
C PHE A 402 -22.69 -23.04 1.91
N VAL A 403 -23.62 -23.99 1.80
CA VAL A 403 -24.79 -23.88 0.92
C VAL A 403 -25.67 -22.74 1.41
N LEU A 404 -26.03 -22.71 2.70
CA LEU A 404 -26.94 -21.72 3.25
C LEU A 404 -26.34 -20.30 3.19
N ARG A 405 -25.04 -20.15 3.45
CA ARG A 405 -24.35 -18.86 3.28
C ARG A 405 -24.31 -18.42 1.82
N THR A 406 -23.97 -19.32 0.90
CA THR A 406 -23.86 -18.96 -0.53
C THR A 406 -25.22 -18.52 -1.07
N VAL A 407 -26.29 -19.22 -0.70
CA VAL A 407 -27.66 -18.89 -1.11
C VAL A 407 -28.13 -17.57 -0.51
N THR A 408 -27.80 -17.25 0.75
CA THR A 408 -28.17 -15.96 1.36
C THR A 408 -27.43 -14.77 0.72
N GLU A 409 -26.14 -14.92 0.41
CA GLU A 409 -25.34 -13.89 -0.27
C GLU A 409 -25.92 -13.56 -1.66
N LEU A 410 -26.31 -14.58 -2.42
CA LEU A 410 -26.88 -14.48 -3.77
C LEU A 410 -28.17 -13.66 -3.87
N GLY A 411 -28.91 -13.51 -2.77
CA GLY A 411 -30.15 -12.73 -2.76
C GLY A 411 -29.92 -11.22 -2.94
N THR A 412 -28.68 -10.75 -2.75
CA THR A 412 -28.30 -9.34 -2.90
C THR A 412 -27.71 -9.08 -4.29
N LEU A 413 -27.95 -7.88 -4.86
CA LEU A 413 -27.35 -7.49 -6.15
C LEU A 413 -25.82 -7.55 -6.12
N TRP A 414 -25.21 -7.22 -4.98
CA TRP A 414 -23.76 -7.31 -4.77
C TRP A 414 -23.26 -8.75 -4.66
N GLY A 415 -23.93 -9.59 -3.88
CA GLY A 415 -23.58 -11.01 -3.76
C GLY A 415 -23.77 -11.75 -5.08
N LEU A 416 -24.81 -11.44 -5.86
CA LEU A 416 -24.99 -11.97 -7.22
C LEU A 416 -23.83 -11.61 -8.15
N ARG A 417 -23.37 -10.35 -8.10
CA ARG A 417 -22.22 -9.89 -8.89
C ARG A 417 -20.91 -10.53 -8.41
N SER A 418 -20.73 -10.71 -7.10
CA SER A 418 -19.55 -11.35 -6.50
C SER A 418 -19.49 -12.82 -6.89
N TRP A 419 -20.57 -13.57 -6.66
CA TRP A 419 -20.70 -14.98 -7.03
C TRP A 419 -20.50 -15.21 -8.52
N ALA A 420 -21.03 -14.33 -9.38
CA ALA A 420 -20.84 -14.43 -10.82
C ALA A 420 -19.35 -14.40 -11.25
N ARG A 421 -18.45 -13.86 -10.42
CA ARG A 421 -17.00 -13.86 -10.66
C ARG A 421 -16.30 -15.09 -10.08
N THR A 422 -16.89 -15.75 -9.09
CA THR A 422 -16.30 -16.89 -8.35
C THR A 422 -17.12 -18.17 -8.54
N ARG A 423 -17.96 -18.23 -9.58
CA ARG A 423 -18.94 -19.31 -9.78
C ARG A 423 -18.27 -20.67 -9.91
N ASP A 424 -17.20 -20.73 -10.68
CA ASP A 424 -16.46 -21.98 -10.91
C ASP A 424 -15.78 -22.44 -9.61
N GLU A 425 -15.15 -21.52 -8.88
CA GLU A 425 -14.61 -21.78 -7.53
C GLU A 425 -15.72 -22.24 -6.55
N THR A 426 -16.93 -21.65 -6.61
CA THR A 426 -18.08 -22.10 -5.77
C THR A 426 -18.44 -23.53 -6.08
N ARG A 427 -18.48 -23.88 -7.36
CA ARG A 427 -18.87 -25.20 -7.82
C ARG A 427 -17.85 -26.26 -7.41
N ASP A 428 -16.57 -25.98 -7.59
CA ASP A 428 -15.48 -26.90 -7.26
C ASP A 428 -15.45 -27.18 -5.75
N GLU A 429 -15.72 -26.16 -4.93
CA GLU A 429 -15.79 -26.31 -3.47
C GLU A 429 -16.96 -27.19 -3.02
N VAL A 430 -18.17 -26.96 -3.54
CA VAL A 430 -19.34 -27.81 -3.21
C VAL A 430 -19.09 -29.25 -3.59
N ARG A 431 -18.47 -29.49 -4.75
CA ARG A 431 -18.13 -30.84 -5.20
C ARG A 431 -17.14 -31.50 -4.27
N TRP A 432 -16.09 -30.79 -3.91
CA TRP A 432 -15.08 -31.28 -2.98
C TRP A 432 -15.69 -31.61 -1.61
N LEU A 433 -16.48 -30.70 -1.03
CA LEU A 433 -17.21 -30.95 0.23
C LEU A 433 -18.14 -32.15 0.11
N ALA A 434 -18.94 -32.22 -0.95
CA ALA A 434 -19.85 -33.33 -1.19
C ALA A 434 -19.12 -34.68 -1.31
N THR A 435 -17.87 -34.74 -1.78
CA THR A 435 -17.10 -36.00 -1.79
C THR A 435 -16.75 -36.52 -0.38
N GLN A 436 -16.77 -35.64 0.62
CA GLN A 436 -16.40 -35.95 2.00
C GLN A 436 -17.63 -36.18 2.90
N CYS A 437 -18.84 -36.00 2.37
CA CYS A 437 -20.09 -36.00 3.13
C CYS A 437 -20.98 -37.20 2.75
N SER A 438 -21.73 -37.71 3.73
CA SER A 438 -22.93 -38.50 3.42
C SER A 438 -24.11 -37.55 3.17
N THR A 439 -24.72 -37.64 1.99
CA THR A 439 -25.92 -36.85 1.67
C THR A 439 -27.06 -37.14 2.66
N GLU A 440 -27.22 -38.39 3.06
CA GLU A 440 -28.27 -38.80 4.01
C GLU A 440 -28.03 -38.19 5.40
N GLU A 441 -26.78 -38.18 5.84
CA GLU A 441 -26.38 -37.58 7.12
C GLU A 441 -26.56 -36.05 7.09
N ALA A 442 -26.14 -35.38 6.01
CA ALA A 442 -26.34 -33.95 5.86
C ALA A 442 -27.84 -33.58 5.89
N LEU A 443 -28.72 -34.40 5.30
CA LEU A 443 -30.16 -34.17 5.36
C LEU A 443 -30.69 -34.36 6.78
N ARG A 444 -30.26 -35.42 7.48
CA ARG A 444 -30.62 -35.64 8.90
C ARG A 444 -30.26 -34.44 9.77
N LEU A 445 -29.07 -33.87 9.58
CA LEU A 445 -28.63 -32.67 10.29
C LEU A 445 -29.45 -31.43 9.91
N VAL A 446 -29.84 -31.28 8.64
CA VAL A 446 -30.76 -30.22 8.21
C VAL A 446 -32.12 -30.36 8.90
N ASP A 447 -32.70 -31.55 8.98
CA ASP A 447 -34.00 -31.71 9.64
C ASP A 447 -33.93 -31.45 11.15
N THR A 448 -32.80 -31.81 11.77
CA THR A 448 -32.58 -31.69 13.22
C THR A 448 -32.31 -30.23 13.62
N TYR A 449 -31.33 -29.58 12.99
CA TYR A 449 -30.85 -28.25 13.40
C TYR A 449 -31.40 -27.11 12.53
N CYS A 450 -31.84 -27.42 11.32
CA CYS A 450 -32.33 -26.44 10.35
C CYS A 450 -33.81 -26.65 10.02
N SER A 451 -34.67 -26.90 11.02
CA SER A 451 -36.12 -27.10 10.83
C SER A 451 -36.84 -25.92 10.15
N TRP A 452 -36.20 -24.76 10.12
CA TRP A 452 -36.59 -23.57 9.37
C TRP A 452 -36.22 -23.62 7.87
N VAL A 453 -35.59 -24.69 7.40
CA VAL A 453 -35.30 -24.95 5.98
C VAL A 453 -36.03 -26.21 5.56
N ASP A 454 -36.89 -26.09 4.56
CA ASP A 454 -37.50 -27.26 3.92
C ASP A 454 -36.41 -28.15 3.29
N ARG A 455 -36.44 -29.45 3.61
CA ARG A 455 -35.47 -30.45 3.15
C ARG A 455 -35.32 -30.45 1.63
N MET A 456 -36.44 -30.41 0.90
CA MET A 456 -36.43 -30.39 -0.57
C MET A 456 -35.85 -29.09 -1.13
N HIS A 457 -36.07 -27.98 -0.43
CA HIS A 457 -35.48 -26.69 -0.79
C HIS A 457 -33.95 -26.66 -0.58
N PHE A 458 -33.44 -27.25 0.50
CA PHE A 458 -31.99 -27.40 0.72
C PHE A 458 -31.36 -28.23 -0.41
N LEU A 459 -31.97 -29.38 -0.74
CA LEU A 459 -31.52 -30.23 -1.85
C LEU A 459 -31.49 -29.49 -3.19
N ALA A 460 -32.53 -28.72 -3.49
CA ALA A 460 -32.57 -27.91 -4.71
C ALA A 460 -31.43 -26.87 -4.75
N CYS A 461 -31.08 -26.27 -3.61
CA CYS A 461 -29.95 -25.34 -3.51
C CYS A 461 -28.60 -26.04 -3.71
N LEU A 462 -28.39 -27.17 -3.02
CA LEU A 462 -27.19 -27.99 -3.15
C LEU A 462 -26.98 -28.43 -4.61
N GLN A 463 -28.02 -29.01 -5.22
CA GLN A 463 -27.98 -29.45 -6.62
C GLN A 463 -27.70 -28.28 -7.57
N ALA A 464 -28.32 -27.12 -7.35
CA ALA A 464 -28.10 -25.96 -8.20
C ALA A 464 -26.66 -25.42 -8.13
N LEU A 465 -26.03 -25.46 -6.95
CA LEU A 465 -24.62 -25.11 -6.79
C LEU A 465 -23.69 -26.17 -7.40
N PHE A 466 -24.00 -27.46 -7.21
CA PHE A 466 -23.22 -28.59 -7.72
C PHE A 466 -23.21 -28.65 -9.27
N GLU A 467 -24.37 -28.47 -9.88
CA GLU A 467 -24.54 -28.42 -11.35
C GLU A 467 -24.05 -27.10 -11.93
N GLY A 468 -23.97 -26.05 -11.10
CA GLY A 468 -23.65 -24.70 -11.52
C GLY A 468 -24.76 -24.12 -12.40
N ARG A 469 -26.00 -24.02 -11.92
CA ARG A 469 -27.14 -23.49 -12.70
C ARG A 469 -27.04 -21.99 -13.02
N SER A 470 -27.94 -21.51 -13.88
CA SER A 470 -27.96 -20.11 -14.34
C SER A 470 -28.26 -19.12 -13.20
N ARG A 471 -27.81 -17.87 -13.36
CA ARG A 471 -28.00 -16.78 -12.36
C ARG A 471 -29.45 -16.61 -11.92
N ALA A 472 -30.40 -16.75 -12.86
CA ALA A 472 -31.82 -16.61 -12.59
C ALA A 472 -32.37 -17.75 -11.70
N ALA A 473 -31.90 -18.98 -11.91
CA ALA A 473 -32.30 -20.12 -11.08
C ALA A 473 -31.80 -19.95 -9.64
N MET A 474 -30.53 -19.55 -9.48
CA MET A 474 -29.93 -19.29 -8.16
C MET A 474 -30.63 -18.15 -7.42
N LEU A 475 -31.00 -17.07 -8.13
CA LEU A 475 -31.73 -15.95 -7.53
C LEU A 475 -33.13 -16.37 -7.04
N ARG A 476 -33.85 -17.18 -7.83
CA ARG A 476 -35.19 -17.69 -7.44
C ARG A 476 -35.11 -18.56 -6.19
N LEU A 477 -34.13 -19.46 -6.12
CA LEU A 477 -33.90 -20.30 -4.94
C LEU A 477 -33.59 -19.44 -3.70
N SER A 478 -32.70 -18.46 -3.84
CA SER A 478 -32.37 -17.50 -2.77
C SER A 478 -33.57 -16.69 -2.29
N TRP A 479 -34.45 -16.24 -3.20
CA TRP A 479 -35.63 -15.46 -2.83
C TRP A 479 -36.67 -16.27 -2.05
N ARG A 480 -36.80 -17.56 -2.33
CA ARG A 480 -37.67 -18.48 -1.57
C ARG A 480 -37.11 -18.80 -0.18
N PHE A 481 -35.80 -18.69 0.00
CA PHE A 481 -35.08 -18.92 1.26
C PHE A 481 -35.16 -17.73 2.25
N ARG A 482 -35.30 -16.51 1.74
CA ARG A 482 -35.20 -15.26 2.52
C ARG A 482 -36.23 -15.06 3.65
N PRO A 483 -37.51 -15.43 3.50
CA PRO A 483 -38.50 -15.25 4.57
C PRO A 483 -38.18 -16.08 5.82
N THR A 484 -37.51 -17.22 5.66
CA THR A 484 -37.33 -18.22 6.72
C THR A 484 -36.04 -18.03 7.53
N VAL A 485 -34.99 -17.49 6.92
CA VAL A 485 -33.76 -17.03 7.62
C VAL A 485 -34.02 -15.76 8.43
N HIS A 486 -35.11 -15.04 8.13
CA HIS A 486 -35.44 -13.75 8.74
C HIS A 486 -35.98 -13.83 10.18
N GLN A 487 -35.83 -14.96 10.88
CA GLN A 487 -36.14 -15.02 12.31
C GLN A 487 -35.27 -14.00 13.08
N ARG A 488 -35.91 -12.88 13.44
CA ARG A 488 -35.53 -11.97 14.53
C ARG A 488 -34.13 -11.32 14.43
N SER A 489 -33.88 -10.53 13.38
CA SER A 489 -33.04 -9.33 13.56
C SER A 489 -33.97 -8.14 13.79
N GLU A 490 -34.05 -7.65 15.03
CA GLU A 490 -34.95 -6.55 15.44
C GLU A 490 -34.70 -5.21 14.73
N ALA A 491 -33.70 -5.10 13.86
CA ALA A 491 -33.46 -3.87 13.11
C ALA A 491 -32.70 -4.19 11.82
N GLY A 492 -33.27 -3.84 10.65
CA GLY A 492 -32.43 -3.82 9.45
C GLY A 492 -33.10 -3.34 8.18
N TRP A 493 -34.30 -3.86 7.84
CA TRP A 493 -34.88 -3.59 6.52
C TRP A 493 -35.83 -2.39 6.48
N ILE A 494 -36.64 -2.18 7.52
CA ILE A 494 -37.65 -1.10 7.53
C ILE A 494 -37.00 0.32 7.55
N ARG A 495 -35.73 0.45 7.97
CA ARG A 495 -34.97 1.73 7.92
C ARG A 495 -33.88 1.80 6.84
N GLY A 496 -33.77 0.77 5.99
CA GLY A 496 -32.66 0.62 5.03
C GLY A 496 -32.79 1.40 3.72
N GLY A 497 -33.97 1.93 3.37
CA GLY A 497 -34.18 2.65 2.11
C GLY A 497 -33.45 4.01 2.03
N PRO A 498 -33.57 4.89 3.04
CA PRO A 498 -32.90 6.20 3.03
C PRO A 498 -31.51 6.20 3.67
N ALA A 499 -31.24 5.36 4.68
CA ALA A 499 -29.99 5.37 5.45
C ALA A 499 -28.78 4.82 4.68
N VAL A 500 -29.01 3.88 3.76
CA VAL A 500 -27.96 3.39 2.84
C VAL A 500 -27.51 4.53 1.91
N ARG A 501 -28.41 5.48 1.59
CA ARG A 501 -28.14 6.64 0.72
C ARG A 501 -27.35 7.74 1.44
N THR A 502 -27.53 7.94 2.75
CA THR A 502 -26.74 8.91 3.55
C THR A 502 -25.37 8.37 3.95
N SER A 503 -25.22 7.06 4.11
CA SER A 503 -23.89 6.41 4.25
C SER A 503 -23.04 6.53 2.98
N TRP A 504 -23.67 6.76 1.83
CA TRP A 504 -23.01 6.87 0.52
C TRP A 504 -22.32 8.22 0.33
N LEU A 505 -22.97 9.31 0.74
CA LEU A 505 -22.39 10.67 0.70
C LEU A 505 -21.27 10.87 1.73
N SER A 506 -21.37 10.22 2.89
CA SER A 506 -20.32 10.21 3.92
C SER A 506 -19.16 9.25 3.61
N ARG A 507 -19.29 8.40 2.57
CA ARG A 507 -18.26 7.51 2.05
C ARG A 507 -17.37 8.14 0.97
N HIS A 508 -17.50 9.42 0.67
CA HIS A 508 -16.44 10.13 -0.06
C HIS A 508 -15.23 10.29 0.87
N PRO A 509 -14.14 9.52 0.66
CA PRO A 509 -13.00 9.60 1.54
C PRO A 509 -12.24 10.87 1.18
N THR A 510 -12.33 11.90 2.03
CA THR A 510 -11.27 12.89 2.11
C THR A 510 -10.00 12.16 2.58
N THR A 511 -9.14 11.77 1.63
CA THR A 511 -7.70 11.57 1.82
C THR A 511 -7.25 10.75 3.04
N ALA A 512 -7.81 9.55 3.25
CA ALA A 512 -7.23 8.56 4.16
C ALA A 512 -7.28 7.15 3.55
N SER A 513 -6.21 6.77 2.84
CA SER A 513 -5.96 5.41 2.36
C SER A 513 -5.42 4.50 3.48
N GLY A 514 -6.18 4.40 4.58
CA GLY A 514 -5.89 3.52 5.71
C GLY A 514 -6.92 2.41 5.82
N THR A 515 -6.50 1.27 6.37
CA THR A 515 -7.39 0.21 6.85
C THR A 515 -8.45 0.80 7.78
N PRO A 516 -9.71 0.33 7.74
CA PRO A 516 -10.77 0.86 8.59
C PRO A 516 -10.57 0.46 10.06
N TRP A 517 -9.66 -0.46 10.36
CA TRP A 517 -9.48 -1.08 11.67
C TRP A 517 -8.67 -0.23 12.66
N ARG A 518 -9.09 -0.22 13.93
CA ARG A 518 -8.50 0.60 15.03
C ARG A 518 -8.47 -0.17 16.34
N LEU A 519 -7.54 0.20 17.22
CA LEU A 519 -7.46 -0.31 18.59
C LEU A 519 -8.52 0.38 19.47
N PRO A 520 -9.50 -0.34 20.05
CA PRO A 520 -10.53 0.24 20.92
C PRO A 520 -9.96 0.85 22.20
N SER A 521 -8.89 0.28 22.73
CA SER A 521 -8.15 0.75 23.90
C SER A 521 -7.39 2.07 23.67
N GLY A 522 -7.33 2.56 22.42
CA GLY A 522 -6.50 3.68 21.99
C GLY A 522 -5.23 3.20 21.28
N GLY A 523 -4.70 4.03 20.38
CA GLY A 523 -3.42 3.78 19.72
C GLY A 523 -2.26 4.41 20.46
N ALA A 524 -1.04 4.20 19.99
CA ALA A 524 0.18 4.71 20.62
C ALA A 524 1.06 5.52 19.66
N VAL A 525 1.86 6.44 20.21
CA VAL A 525 2.96 7.12 19.54
C VAL A 525 4.27 6.39 19.85
N VAL A 526 4.79 5.68 18.85
CA VAL A 526 6.03 4.92 18.92
C VAL A 526 7.16 5.72 18.28
N ALA A 527 8.17 6.09 19.07
CA ALA A 527 9.28 6.92 18.63
C ALA A 527 10.56 6.11 18.44
N PHE A 528 11.20 6.24 17.28
CA PHE A 528 12.51 5.66 17.00
C PHE A 528 13.60 6.74 17.13
N VAL A 529 14.53 6.54 18.06
CA VAL A 529 15.65 7.44 18.33
C VAL A 529 16.99 6.71 18.29
N GLY A 530 18.06 7.45 18.09
CA GLY A 530 19.42 6.91 18.01
C GLY A 530 20.29 7.69 17.01
N PRO A 531 21.62 7.50 17.06
CA PRO A 531 22.58 8.10 16.12
C PRO A 531 22.26 7.83 14.65
N ASP A 532 22.89 8.56 13.74
CA ASP A 532 22.76 8.25 12.31
C ASP A 532 23.34 6.87 11.98
N ALA A 533 22.96 6.33 10.83
CA ALA A 533 23.34 4.97 10.43
C ALA A 533 22.83 3.77 11.27
N THR A 534 22.11 3.96 12.38
CA THR A 534 21.59 2.87 13.25
C THR A 534 20.36 2.10 12.73
N GLY A 535 19.91 2.31 11.50
CA GLY A 535 18.76 1.56 10.95
C GLY A 535 17.35 2.03 11.38
N LYS A 536 17.20 3.19 12.04
CA LYS A 536 15.89 3.77 12.45
C LYS A 536 14.81 3.69 11.38
N SER A 537 15.09 4.25 10.20
CA SER A 537 14.09 4.32 9.13
C SER A 537 13.71 2.95 8.57
N THR A 538 14.62 1.97 8.69
CA THR A 538 14.42 0.57 8.27
C THR A 538 13.51 -0.14 9.26
N LEU A 539 13.84 -0.12 10.56
CA LEU A 539 13.03 -0.77 11.61
C LEU A 539 11.66 -0.10 11.79
N ALA A 540 11.59 1.23 11.70
CA ALA A 540 10.31 1.94 11.66
C ALA A 540 9.48 1.58 10.40
N GLY A 541 10.14 1.31 9.28
CA GLY A 541 9.49 0.82 8.06
C GLY A 541 8.92 -0.58 8.24
N ASP A 542 9.70 -1.48 8.86
CA ASP A 542 9.32 -2.85 9.17
C ASP A 542 8.07 -2.92 10.06
N VAL A 543 8.02 -2.17 11.17
CA VAL A 543 6.84 -2.09 12.06
C VAL A 543 5.62 -1.56 11.30
N VAL A 544 5.80 -0.54 10.45
CA VAL A 544 4.70 -0.02 9.64
C VAL A 544 4.20 -1.08 8.66
N SER A 545 5.09 -1.82 8.00
CA SER A 545 4.71 -2.90 7.08
C SER A 545 3.99 -4.04 7.79
N LEU A 546 4.40 -4.41 9.00
CA LEU A 546 3.77 -5.44 9.81
C LEU A 546 2.34 -5.05 10.23
N LEU A 547 2.16 -3.84 10.78
CA LEU A 547 0.90 -3.43 11.40
C LEU A 547 -0.13 -2.90 10.40
N ARG A 548 0.31 -2.23 9.32
CA ARG A 548 -0.58 -1.51 8.38
C ARG A 548 -1.68 -2.35 7.72
N PRO A 549 -1.47 -3.64 7.37
CA PRO A 549 -2.54 -4.48 6.83
C PRO A 549 -3.72 -4.67 7.79
N TYR A 550 -3.47 -4.54 9.10
CA TYR A 550 -4.39 -4.99 10.14
C TYR A 550 -4.92 -3.85 11.01
N VAL A 551 -4.11 -2.83 11.27
CA VAL A 551 -4.45 -1.67 12.08
C VAL A 551 -4.11 -0.40 11.33
N ARG A 552 -4.87 0.67 11.55
CA ARG A 552 -4.51 1.97 10.99
C ARG A 552 -3.19 2.46 11.58
N VAL A 553 -2.21 2.67 10.71
CA VAL A 553 -0.88 3.18 11.06
C VAL A 553 -0.56 4.45 10.28
N GLU A 554 -0.04 5.48 10.97
CA GLU A 554 0.49 6.69 10.36
C GLU A 554 2.00 6.81 10.66
N ARG A 555 2.83 7.04 9.61
CA ARG A 555 4.26 7.30 9.78
C ARG A 555 4.52 8.80 9.70
N VAL A 556 5.23 9.34 10.69
CA VAL A 556 5.60 10.77 10.76
C VAL A 556 7.11 10.89 10.88
N HIS A 557 7.75 11.71 10.05
CA HIS A 557 9.19 11.97 10.15
C HIS A 557 9.42 13.33 10.80
N LEU A 558 9.77 13.36 12.09
CA LEU A 558 9.88 14.61 12.86
C LEU A 558 11.22 15.34 12.63
N GLY A 559 12.19 14.70 11.98
CA GLY A 559 13.39 15.37 11.46
C GLY A 559 13.10 16.36 10.32
N LYS A 560 12.01 16.13 9.57
CA LYS A 560 11.55 16.92 8.41
C LYS A 560 10.02 16.97 8.44
N PRO A 561 9.43 17.69 9.41
CA PRO A 561 7.98 17.72 9.57
C PRO A 561 7.30 18.39 8.36
N PRO A 562 6.04 18.04 8.07
CA PRO A 562 5.28 18.72 7.03
C PRO A 562 5.11 20.20 7.38
N ALA A 563 5.51 21.06 6.45
CA ALA A 563 5.40 22.51 6.63
C ALA A 563 3.94 22.95 6.73
N SER A 564 3.65 23.86 7.66
CA SER A 564 2.42 24.64 7.66
C SER A 564 2.33 25.60 6.46
N ALA A 565 1.14 26.14 6.17
CA ALA A 565 0.96 27.07 5.05
C ALA A 565 1.89 28.31 5.15
N TRP A 566 2.08 28.84 6.36
CA TRP A 566 2.94 29.99 6.59
C TRP A 566 4.43 29.63 6.60
N THR A 567 4.84 28.50 7.21
CA THR A 567 6.24 28.04 7.16
C THR A 567 6.63 27.56 5.76
N TRP A 568 5.68 27.09 4.96
CA TRP A 568 5.87 26.79 3.54
C TRP A 568 6.25 28.04 2.76
N GLY A 569 5.48 29.13 2.91
CA GLY A 569 5.79 30.42 2.28
C GLY A 569 7.17 30.95 2.68
N LEU A 570 7.52 30.84 3.97
CA LEU A 570 8.86 31.19 4.47
C LEU A 570 9.97 30.34 3.85
N ASN A 571 9.78 29.01 3.78
CA ASN A 571 10.76 28.09 3.19
C ASN A 571 10.93 28.30 1.68
N VAL A 572 9.85 28.61 0.97
CA VAL A 572 9.88 28.97 -0.47
C VAL A 572 10.62 30.28 -0.67
N GLY A 573 10.30 31.33 0.10
CA GLY A 573 10.99 32.62 0.02
C GLY A 573 12.49 32.52 0.26
N VAL A 574 12.92 31.69 1.21
CA VAL A 574 14.34 31.43 1.47
C VAL A 574 15.02 30.67 0.31
N LYS A 575 14.35 29.68 -0.28
CA LYS A 575 14.88 28.96 -1.46
C LYS A 575 14.97 29.88 -2.69
N LEU A 576 13.99 30.76 -2.87
CA LEU A 576 13.98 31.75 -3.95
C LEU A 576 15.14 32.74 -3.78
N LEU A 577 15.35 33.27 -2.57
CA LEU A 577 16.48 34.14 -2.25
C LEU A 577 17.84 33.46 -2.49
N GLN A 578 17.95 32.16 -2.21
CA GLN A 578 19.16 31.36 -2.45
C GLN A 578 19.40 31.11 -3.95
N ALA A 579 18.33 30.87 -4.72
CA ALA A 579 18.42 30.72 -6.17
C ALA A 579 18.84 32.02 -6.86
N VAL A 580 18.33 33.17 -6.39
CA VAL A 580 18.67 34.50 -6.92
C VAL A 580 20.10 34.93 -6.56
N ARG A 581 20.59 34.58 -5.36
CA ARG A 581 21.92 34.99 -4.90
C ARG A 581 23.07 34.05 -5.29
N GLY A 582 22.80 32.95 -6.04
CA GLY A 582 23.81 32.00 -6.54
C GLY A 582 24.64 31.27 -5.47
N ARG A 583 24.51 31.64 -4.20
CA ARG A 583 25.23 31.05 -3.07
C ARG A 583 24.30 30.09 -2.35
N ARG A 584 24.65 28.80 -2.34
CA ARG A 584 24.25 27.93 -1.23
C ARG A 584 25.09 28.37 -0.04
N PRO A 585 24.55 29.06 0.97
CA PRO A 585 25.35 29.20 2.17
C PRO A 585 25.35 27.77 2.73
N ARG A 586 26.51 27.10 2.70
CA ARG A 586 26.73 25.91 3.53
C ARG A 586 26.69 26.46 4.96
N TRP A 587 25.50 26.57 5.53
CA TRP A 587 25.29 26.97 6.92
C TRP A 587 25.80 25.82 7.80
N LYS A 588 27.13 25.74 7.95
CA LYS A 588 27.78 24.74 8.82
C LYS A 588 27.56 25.17 10.27
N PRO A 589 26.93 24.34 11.12
CA PRO A 589 26.87 24.56 12.57
C PRO A 589 28.26 24.78 13.19
N ALA A 590 29.30 24.21 12.59
CA ALA A 590 30.70 24.36 13.02
C ALA A 590 31.21 25.81 13.00
N ALA A 591 30.80 26.64 12.04
CA ALA A 591 31.19 28.05 12.01
C ALA A 591 30.49 28.88 13.10
N LEU A 592 29.29 28.45 13.49
CA LEU A 592 28.58 29.00 14.65
C LEU A 592 29.26 28.61 15.96
N LYS A 593 29.58 27.31 16.11
CA LYS A 593 30.29 26.78 17.29
C LYS A 593 31.69 27.39 17.46
N ALA A 594 32.42 27.63 16.36
CA ALA A 594 33.72 28.29 16.39
C ALA A 594 33.62 29.77 16.83
N ALA A 595 32.63 30.51 16.30
CA ALA A 595 32.38 31.90 16.71
C ALA A 595 31.85 32.02 18.15
N GLU A 596 31.20 30.98 18.65
CA GLU A 596 30.71 30.87 20.04
C GLU A 596 31.86 30.56 21.02
N ALA A 597 32.81 29.69 20.63
CA ALA A 597 34.04 29.41 21.37
C ALA A 597 34.96 30.64 21.51
N GLU A 598 35.00 31.51 20.50
CA GLU A 598 35.81 32.74 20.50
C GLU A 598 35.12 33.97 21.13
N ARG A 599 33.87 33.84 21.64
CA ARG A 599 33.07 34.93 22.24
C ARG A 599 32.87 36.18 21.36
N THR A 600 33.18 36.12 20.07
CA THR A 600 33.09 37.21 19.07
C THR A 600 31.74 37.27 18.36
N TRP A 601 30.66 36.83 19.03
CA TRP A 601 29.34 36.72 18.43
C TRP A 601 28.65 38.08 18.23
N SER A 602 28.53 38.54 16.99
CA SER A 602 27.72 39.70 16.61
C SER A 602 26.37 39.26 16.00
N VAL A 603 25.26 39.78 16.53
CA VAL A 603 23.91 39.42 16.06
C VAL A 603 23.55 40.25 14.83
N GLY A 604 23.78 39.69 13.63
CA GLY A 604 23.41 40.30 12.36
C GLY A 604 22.03 39.85 11.82
N PRO A 605 21.56 40.44 10.71
CA PRO A 605 20.30 40.06 10.04
C PRO A 605 20.24 38.58 9.63
N ALA A 606 21.38 38.00 9.22
CA ALA A 606 21.49 36.59 8.86
C ALA A 606 21.18 35.65 10.05
N THR A 607 21.62 36.03 11.25
CA THR A 607 21.38 35.31 12.50
C THR A 607 19.90 35.35 12.89
N LEU A 608 19.22 36.47 12.62
CA LEU A 608 17.77 36.60 12.86
C LEU A 608 16.97 35.71 11.90
N VAL A 609 17.33 35.68 10.62
CA VAL A 609 16.71 34.76 9.63
C VAL A 609 16.91 33.30 10.05
N TYR A 610 18.09 32.94 10.56
CA TYR A 610 18.33 31.62 11.13
C TYR A 610 17.42 31.34 12.33
N GLY A 611 17.28 32.30 13.25
CA GLY A 611 16.38 32.19 14.40
C GLY A 611 14.92 31.99 14.01
N ILE A 612 14.42 32.74 13.02
CA ILE A 612 13.06 32.59 12.49
C ILE A 612 12.87 31.19 11.90
N ARG A 613 13.86 30.67 11.17
CA ARG A 613 13.81 29.30 10.61
C ARG A 613 13.84 28.22 11.69
N ALA A 614 14.61 28.41 12.76
CA ALA A 614 14.66 27.50 13.90
C ALA A 614 13.29 27.44 14.61
N VAL A 615 12.68 28.60 14.89
CA VAL A 615 11.33 28.69 15.46
C VAL A 615 10.27 28.09 14.53
N ALA A 616 10.34 28.35 13.23
CA ALA A 616 9.44 27.77 12.24
C ALA A 616 9.51 26.23 12.23
N LEU A 617 10.72 25.67 12.28
CA LEU A 617 10.92 24.22 12.38
C LEU A 617 10.36 23.66 13.70
N ALA A 618 10.62 24.34 14.83
CA ALA A 618 10.08 23.94 16.13
C ALA A 618 8.54 23.95 16.14
N TYR A 619 7.93 24.95 15.51
CA TYR A 619 6.48 25.04 15.35
C TYR A 619 5.91 23.88 14.51
N ASP A 620 6.52 23.59 13.36
CA ASP A 620 6.08 22.48 12.50
C ASP A 620 6.24 21.12 13.19
N ARG A 621 7.35 20.91 13.93
CA ARG A 621 7.54 19.72 14.78
C ARG A 621 6.43 19.58 15.81
N ARG A 622 6.15 20.65 16.57
CA ARG A 622 5.07 20.67 17.57
C ARG A 622 3.71 20.38 16.96
N ARG A 623 3.39 21.01 15.83
CA ARG A 623 2.11 20.78 15.14
C ARG A 623 1.98 19.33 14.64
N ALA A 624 3.03 18.77 14.04
CA ALA A 624 3.05 17.39 13.58
C ALA A 624 2.86 16.42 14.75
N LEU A 625 3.52 16.68 15.88
CA LEU A 625 3.44 15.83 17.07
C LEU A 625 2.08 15.93 17.79
N LEU A 626 1.52 17.13 17.95
CA LEU A 626 0.17 17.29 18.50
C LEU A 626 -0.89 16.62 17.64
N ARG A 627 -0.71 16.61 16.31
CA ARG A 627 -1.56 15.82 15.40
C ARG A 627 -1.36 14.32 15.63
N ALA A 628 -0.12 13.85 15.73
CA ALA A 628 0.19 12.45 16.02
C ALA A 628 -0.52 11.97 17.29
N VAL A 629 -0.38 12.68 18.40
CA VAL A 629 -1.04 12.36 19.68
C VAL A 629 -2.58 12.39 19.57
N ARG A 630 -3.14 13.37 18.85
CA ARG A 630 -4.59 13.44 18.67
C ARG A 630 -5.12 12.25 17.86
N VAL A 631 -4.36 11.83 16.86
CA VAL A 631 -4.73 10.70 16.00
C VAL A 631 -4.54 9.38 16.75
N SER A 632 -3.50 9.25 17.58
CA SER A 632 -3.28 8.04 18.40
C SER A 632 -4.40 7.79 19.39
N ARG A 633 -4.89 8.84 20.07
CA ARG A 633 -6.09 8.79 20.93
C ARG A 633 -7.36 8.32 20.23
N ARG A 634 -7.37 8.26 18.89
CA ARG A 634 -8.50 7.74 18.09
C ARG A 634 -8.26 6.30 17.63
N GLY A 635 -7.38 5.54 18.28
CA GLY A 635 -7.10 4.13 17.96
C GLY A 635 -6.11 3.90 16.82
N VAL A 636 -5.23 4.88 16.52
CA VAL A 636 -4.25 4.80 15.42
C VAL A 636 -2.83 4.65 15.96
N VAL A 637 -2.05 3.72 15.42
CA VAL A 637 -0.63 3.61 15.79
C VAL A 637 0.17 4.64 14.98
N VAL A 638 0.89 5.52 15.67
CA VAL A 638 1.73 6.54 15.02
C VAL A 638 3.20 6.21 15.21
N VAL A 639 3.90 5.94 14.10
CA VAL A 639 5.32 5.62 14.10
C VAL A 639 6.13 6.87 13.74
N CYS A 640 6.90 7.37 14.69
CA CYS A 640 7.75 8.54 14.55
C CYS A 640 9.19 8.14 14.22
N ASP A 641 9.67 8.57 13.04
CA ASP A 641 11.08 8.50 12.67
C ASP A 641 11.76 9.80 13.15
N ARG A 642 12.65 9.64 14.15
CA ARG A 642 13.19 10.69 15.02
C ARG A 642 12.15 11.28 15.95
N TYR A 643 12.61 11.71 17.11
CA TYR A 643 11.79 12.41 18.09
C TYR A 643 12.54 13.62 18.64
N PRO A 644 11.89 14.80 18.70
CA PRO A 644 12.50 16.00 19.27
C PRO A 644 13.02 15.78 20.69
N ASN A 645 14.09 16.47 21.06
CA ASN A 645 14.59 16.46 22.44
C ASN A 645 14.74 17.89 22.98
N GLN A 646 15.11 18.02 24.25
CA GLN A 646 15.23 19.32 24.95
C GLN A 646 16.68 19.83 25.02
N VAL A 647 17.65 19.06 24.52
CA VAL A 647 19.07 19.41 24.59
C VAL A 647 19.41 20.43 23.49
N VAL A 648 19.85 21.62 23.91
CA VAL A 648 20.24 22.70 23.00
C VAL A 648 21.45 22.26 22.17
N GLY A 649 21.40 22.48 20.86
CA GLY A 649 22.46 22.09 19.91
C GLY A 649 22.41 20.63 19.49
N ALA A 650 21.57 19.79 20.11
CA ALA A 650 21.33 18.44 19.63
C ALA A 650 20.58 18.45 18.29
N MET A 651 20.78 17.42 17.47
CA MET A 651 20.26 17.36 16.08
C MET A 651 18.74 17.61 15.98
N ASP A 652 17.99 17.03 16.90
CA ASP A 652 16.53 17.11 16.97
C ASP A 652 16.04 18.01 18.12
N GLY A 653 16.94 18.80 18.75
CA GLY A 653 16.64 19.72 19.84
C GLY A 653 16.59 21.20 19.43
N PRO A 654 16.42 22.11 20.40
CA PRO A 654 16.52 23.55 20.19
C PRO A 654 17.87 23.93 19.59
N ARG A 655 17.88 24.86 18.63
CA ARG A 655 19.12 25.31 17.95
C ARG A 655 19.66 26.61 18.48
N LEU A 656 18.81 27.41 19.13
CA LEU A 656 19.15 28.73 19.60
C LEU A 656 19.57 28.67 21.08
N PRO A 657 20.84 28.99 21.41
CA PRO A 657 21.26 29.21 22.79
C PRO A 657 20.54 30.45 23.34
N ALA A 658 19.76 30.28 24.42
CA ALA A 658 19.06 31.40 25.06
C ALA A 658 20.01 32.34 25.82
N ASP A 659 21.18 31.82 26.21
CA ASP A 659 22.16 32.49 27.06
C ASP A 659 23.34 33.07 26.26
N ALA A 660 23.25 33.09 24.92
CA ALA A 660 24.31 33.60 24.07
C ALA A 660 24.57 35.11 24.33
N PRO A 661 25.82 35.50 24.67
CA PRO A 661 26.19 36.89 24.96
C PRO A 661 26.35 37.67 23.64
N GLY A 662 25.25 38.06 23.01
CA GLY A 662 25.28 38.88 21.80
C GLY A 662 25.32 40.39 22.09
N ARG A 663 26.34 41.10 21.59
CA ARG A 663 26.37 42.58 21.52
C ARG A 663 25.70 43.05 20.22
N GLY A 664 24.79 44.05 20.29
CA GLY A 664 24.12 44.68 19.13
C GLY A 664 22.61 44.92 19.29
N VAL A 665 22.04 45.78 18.43
CA VAL A 665 20.62 46.22 18.45
C VAL A 665 19.63 45.06 18.19
N LEU A 666 20.03 44.06 17.39
CA LEU A 666 19.20 42.90 17.05
C LEU A 666 19.25 41.76 18.09
N SER A 667 19.96 41.97 19.21
CA SER A 667 20.09 40.96 20.27
C SER A 667 18.77 40.69 21.01
N GLY A 668 17.91 41.70 21.18
CA GLY A 668 16.58 41.56 21.79
C GLY A 668 15.66 40.60 21.01
N PRO A 669 15.41 40.86 19.72
CA PRO A 669 14.65 39.97 18.84
C PRO A 669 15.20 38.54 18.78
N TYR A 670 16.52 38.37 18.73
CA TYR A 670 17.13 37.03 18.75
C TYR A 670 16.83 36.28 20.06
N ARG A 671 16.99 36.93 21.22
CA ARG A 671 16.64 36.34 22.53
C ARG A 671 15.17 35.96 22.61
N PHE A 672 14.28 36.78 22.04
CA PHE A 672 12.87 36.45 21.95
C PHE A 672 12.63 35.17 21.15
N LEU A 673 13.26 35.03 19.97
CA LEU A 673 13.17 33.82 19.15
C LEU A 673 13.72 32.58 19.87
N ALA A 674 14.86 32.70 20.56
CA ALA A 674 15.44 31.62 21.33
C ALA A 674 14.52 31.14 22.47
N ARG A 675 13.91 32.07 23.22
CA ARG A 675 12.92 31.75 24.25
C ARG A 675 11.66 31.12 23.65
N LEU A 676 11.21 31.61 22.51
CA LEU A 676 10.05 31.06 21.81
C LEU A 676 10.33 29.63 21.32
N GLU A 677 11.50 29.38 20.73
CA GLU A 677 11.93 28.03 20.34
C GLU A 677 11.93 27.08 21.54
N ARG A 678 12.59 27.48 22.64
CA ARG A 678 12.67 26.68 23.87
C ARG A 678 11.28 26.32 24.40
N ARG A 679 10.39 27.33 24.54
CA ARG A 679 8.99 27.11 24.95
C ARG A 679 8.22 26.15 24.06
N LEU A 680 8.54 26.06 22.76
CA LEU A 680 7.90 25.12 21.84
C LEU A 680 8.38 23.68 22.09
N TYR A 681 9.67 23.48 22.37
CA TYR A 681 10.23 22.16 22.70
C TYR A 681 9.85 21.68 24.11
N ASP A 682 9.82 22.58 25.10
CA ASP A 682 9.44 22.24 26.49
C ASP A 682 8.00 21.74 26.59
N ARG A 683 7.13 22.16 25.66
CA ARG A 683 5.72 21.79 25.60
C ARG A 683 5.42 20.63 24.66
N LEU A 684 6.44 19.90 24.22
CA LEU A 684 6.22 18.70 23.42
C LEU A 684 5.78 17.56 24.33
N PRO A 685 4.69 16.85 23.99
CA PRO A 685 4.33 15.64 24.72
C PRO A 685 5.43 14.59 24.58
N PRO A 686 5.63 13.69 25.55
CA PRO A 686 6.49 12.52 25.37
C PRO A 686 5.83 11.48 24.44
N PRO A 687 6.61 10.59 23.81
CA PRO A 687 6.05 9.42 23.13
C PRO A 687 5.55 8.39 24.14
N ASP A 688 4.61 7.55 23.72
CA ASP A 688 4.09 6.44 24.54
C ASP A 688 5.12 5.30 24.66
N VAL A 689 5.95 5.13 23.61
CA VAL A 689 7.01 4.12 23.53
C VAL A 689 8.23 4.72 22.86
N LEU A 690 9.41 4.54 23.45
CA LEU A 690 10.67 5.00 22.89
C LEU A 690 11.57 3.81 22.56
N ILE A 691 11.82 3.59 21.27
CA ILE A 691 12.78 2.60 20.77
C ILE A 691 14.13 3.30 20.55
N ARG A 692 15.09 3.05 21.43
CA ARG A 692 16.44 3.62 21.37
C ARG A 692 17.38 2.63 20.69
N LEU A 693 17.83 2.99 19.50
CA LEU A 693 18.74 2.18 18.71
C LEU A 693 20.19 2.56 19.01
N SER A 694 21.00 1.56 19.33
CA SER A 694 22.45 1.69 19.49
C SER A 694 23.18 0.80 18.48
N VAL A 695 24.42 1.17 18.17
CA VAL A 695 25.33 0.40 17.30
C VAL A 695 26.75 0.89 17.58
N SER A 696 27.76 0.03 17.40
CA SER A 696 29.16 0.46 17.48
C SER A 696 29.46 1.51 16.41
N ILE A 697 30.43 2.37 16.69
CA ILE A 697 30.80 3.43 15.77
C ILE A 697 31.40 2.87 14.48
N GLU A 698 32.19 1.79 14.55
CA GLU A 698 32.79 1.17 13.36
C GLU A 698 31.69 0.65 12.42
N GLU A 699 30.66 0.04 13.00
CA GLU A 699 29.53 -0.51 12.25
C GLU A 699 28.62 0.60 11.68
N ALA A 700 28.43 1.72 12.40
CA ALA A 700 27.75 2.89 11.87
C ALA A 700 28.49 3.50 10.66
N GLN A 701 29.81 3.61 10.75
CA GLN A 701 30.65 4.09 9.65
C GLN A 701 30.61 3.12 8.46
N ARG A 702 30.72 1.81 8.69
CA ARG A 702 30.59 0.78 7.65
C ARG A 702 29.26 0.89 6.91
N ARG A 703 28.15 0.94 7.65
CA ARG A 703 26.79 1.14 7.08
C ARG A 703 26.63 2.46 6.34
N ASN A 704 27.30 3.53 6.79
CA ASN A 704 27.25 4.82 6.11
C ASN A 704 28.05 4.80 4.79
N ARG A 705 29.19 4.10 4.75
CA ARG A 705 29.97 3.87 3.53
C ARG A 705 29.16 3.10 2.49
N GLU A 706 28.48 2.03 2.90
CA GLU A 706 27.65 1.16 2.05
C GLU A 706 26.34 1.82 1.56
N ARG A 707 25.88 2.92 2.17
CA ARG A 707 24.65 3.61 1.74
C ARG A 707 24.86 4.40 0.45
N ALA A 708 23.95 4.22 -0.51
CA ALA A 708 23.86 5.01 -1.74
C ALA A 708 23.01 6.29 -1.55
N LYS A 709 23.58 7.30 -0.88
CA LYS A 709 22.93 8.62 -0.69
C LYS A 709 23.87 9.76 -1.07
N ALA A 710 23.38 10.71 -1.87
CA ALA A 710 24.13 11.90 -2.31
C ALA A 710 24.48 12.92 -1.20
N ASP A 711 23.94 12.74 0.00
CA ASP A 711 24.16 13.59 1.19
C ASP A 711 24.66 12.70 2.35
N LYS A 712 25.83 12.05 2.16
CA LYS A 712 26.47 11.26 3.22
C LYS A 712 27.08 12.18 4.26
N HIS A 713 26.86 11.87 5.53
CA HIS A 713 27.62 12.50 6.62
C HIS A 713 29.08 12.10 6.51
N THR A 714 29.99 13.05 6.74
CA THR A 714 31.42 12.77 6.85
C THR A 714 31.67 11.88 8.08
N GLU A 715 32.71 11.06 8.06
CA GLU A 715 33.05 10.18 9.20
C GLU A 715 33.25 10.99 10.50
N ALA A 716 33.88 12.15 10.42
CA ALA A 716 33.99 13.10 11.54
C ALA A 716 32.63 13.62 12.05
N GLU A 717 31.64 13.82 11.17
CA GLU A 717 30.29 14.23 11.60
C GLU A 717 29.54 13.08 12.29
N LEU A 718 29.82 11.83 11.91
CA LEU A 718 29.27 10.65 12.57
C LEU A 718 29.93 10.44 13.94
N GLU A 719 31.25 10.58 14.05
CA GLU A 719 32.00 10.53 15.31
C GLU A 719 31.53 11.58 16.31
N GLU A 720 31.38 12.85 15.88
CA GLU A 720 30.82 13.89 16.73
C GLU A 720 29.41 13.51 17.22
N ARG A 721 28.58 12.91 16.37
CA ARG A 721 27.19 12.56 16.72
C ARG A 721 27.07 11.32 17.60
N HIS A 722 27.98 10.36 17.44
CA HIS A 722 28.03 9.14 18.25
C HIS A 722 28.69 9.39 19.61
N SER A 723 29.57 10.39 19.72
CA SER A 723 30.20 10.78 20.99
C SER A 723 29.33 11.70 21.87
N LEU A 724 28.21 12.21 21.35
CA LEU A 724 27.25 12.96 22.16
C LEU A 724 26.64 12.05 23.24
N PRO A 725 26.50 12.54 24.49
CA PRO A 725 25.89 11.77 25.55
C PRO A 725 24.46 11.35 25.19
N PRO A 726 23.98 10.19 25.68
CA PRO A 726 22.62 9.76 25.45
C PRO A 726 21.64 10.84 25.89
N VAL A 727 20.84 11.31 24.95
CA VAL A 727 19.82 12.31 25.27
C VAL A 727 18.71 11.64 26.07
N ALA A 728 18.34 12.22 27.21
CA ALA A 728 17.19 11.76 27.97
C ALA A 728 15.90 12.32 27.35
N TRP A 729 14.89 11.47 27.22
CA TRP A 729 13.52 11.89 26.93
C TRP A 729 12.68 11.73 28.20
N PRO A 730 11.67 12.60 28.44
CA PRO A 730 10.79 12.50 29.60
C PRO A 730 9.77 11.37 29.43
N VAL A 731 10.26 10.14 29.28
CA VAL A 731 9.51 8.89 29.08
C VAL A 731 9.83 7.99 30.26
N ARG A 732 8.82 7.27 30.77
CA ARG A 732 9.04 6.30 31.84
C ARG A 732 9.99 5.20 31.37
N GLU A 733 10.88 4.75 32.24
CA GLU A 733 11.93 3.79 31.89
C GLU A 733 11.37 2.45 31.40
N ASP A 734 10.22 2.01 31.91
CA ASP A 734 9.51 0.79 31.45
C ASP A 734 9.05 0.87 29.97
N ARG A 735 8.89 2.09 29.45
CA ARG A 735 8.47 2.41 28.08
C ARG A 735 9.65 2.76 27.16
N VAL A 736 10.88 2.72 27.67
CA VAL A 736 12.10 2.82 26.86
C VAL A 736 12.60 1.41 26.55
N LYS A 737 12.90 1.14 25.28
CA LYS A 737 13.43 -0.14 24.83
C LYS A 737 14.71 0.08 24.05
N ASP A 738 15.79 -0.44 24.62
CA ASP A 738 17.11 -0.44 24.01
C ASP A 738 17.25 -1.60 23.06
N VAL A 739 17.61 -1.29 21.82
CA VAL A 739 17.85 -2.29 20.79
C VAL A 739 19.25 -2.07 20.22
N ASP A 740 20.11 -3.06 20.45
CA ASP A 740 21.40 -3.14 19.80
C ASP A 740 21.22 -3.62 18.36
N THR A 741 21.49 -2.71 17.42
CA THR A 741 21.37 -2.98 15.99
C THR A 741 22.67 -3.49 15.37
N GLY A 742 23.70 -3.77 16.18
CA GLY A 742 24.89 -4.52 15.76
C GLY A 742 24.62 -6.00 15.52
N ARG A 743 23.53 -6.53 16.09
CA ARG A 743 23.03 -7.90 15.86
C ARG A 743 22.45 -8.10 14.46
N PRO A 744 22.23 -9.35 14.01
CA PRO A 744 21.52 -9.63 12.76
C PRO A 744 20.20 -8.85 12.66
N LEU A 745 19.87 -8.43 11.44
CA LEU A 745 18.70 -7.57 11.19
C LEU A 745 17.39 -8.23 11.65
N ASP A 746 17.25 -9.53 11.49
CA ASP A 746 16.03 -10.26 11.84
C ASP A 746 15.83 -10.37 13.35
N GLU A 747 16.90 -10.53 14.14
CA GLU A 747 16.83 -10.43 15.61
C GLU A 747 16.43 -9.02 16.06
N SER A 748 17.03 -7.99 15.45
CA SER A 748 16.71 -6.59 15.73
C SER A 748 15.25 -6.28 15.39
N ARG A 749 14.75 -6.79 14.25
CA ARG A 749 13.34 -6.69 13.85
C ARG A 749 12.43 -7.36 14.87
N LEU A 750 12.69 -8.61 15.23
CA LEU A 750 11.88 -9.36 16.17
C LEU A 750 11.81 -8.65 17.53
N SER A 751 12.95 -8.17 18.05
CA SER A 751 13.01 -7.42 19.30
C SER A 751 12.16 -6.15 19.25
N VAL A 752 12.29 -5.36 18.18
CA VAL A 752 11.46 -4.15 17.98
C VAL A 752 9.98 -4.48 17.85
N ARG A 753 9.63 -5.50 17.06
CA ARG A 753 8.23 -5.93 16.88
C ARG A 753 7.61 -6.33 18.22
N ARG A 754 8.31 -7.12 19.03
CA ARG A 754 7.88 -7.50 20.40
C ARG A 754 7.73 -6.30 21.31
N ALA A 755 8.70 -5.38 21.32
CA ALA A 755 8.67 -4.17 22.13
C ALA A 755 7.47 -3.26 21.78
N VAL A 756 7.25 -3.04 20.48
CA VAL A 756 6.12 -2.24 20.00
C VAL A 756 4.81 -2.96 20.31
N TRP A 757 4.71 -4.26 20.02
CA TRP A 757 3.52 -5.03 20.28
C TRP A 757 3.17 -5.02 21.76
N ALA A 758 4.10 -5.32 22.67
CA ALA A 758 3.84 -5.30 24.12
C ALA A 758 3.34 -3.94 24.65
N ALA A 759 3.69 -2.85 23.97
CA ALA A 759 3.37 -1.51 24.44
C ALA A 759 2.09 -0.90 23.84
N LEU A 760 1.56 -1.47 22.76
CA LEU A 760 0.19 -1.23 22.26
C LEU A 760 -0.86 -1.73 23.26
#